data_AF-A0A812DJE8-F1
#
_entry.id   AF-A0A812DJE8-F1
#
_cell.length_a   1.000
_cell.length_b   1.000
_cell.length_c   1.000
_cell.angle_alpha   90.00
_cell.angle_beta   90.00
_cell.angle_gamma   90.00
#
_symmetry.space_group_name_H-M   'P 1'
#
loop_
_entity.id
_entity.type
_entity.pdbx_description
1 polymer ?
#
loop_
_entity_poly.entity_id
_entity_poly.type
_entity_poly.pdbx_seq_one_letter_code
_entity_poly.pdbx_strand_id
1 'polypeptide(L)'
;MISLFLFSFFFLFLSFFFFFFLSFFFLSFFFLSFFLFFLSFFLFFHQSMADLVPISCKIILSFFFSFFLSFLLSFFSLFSFSFLFHLLFSFLFHFLFSFLFHFSLFLFFFTFLFFLFFFTFLFFLFFFLSFSLFSFFFTFSFFFTFLFFFLFHFLFLSFLFSFFFFFFFFFFFFFLFFFFFFLFLFFFSFHFLFHFSIFLFLFFLSLTFFFFPILFVKVSFTGVDAAYEPPSTPDVVLKAGETTVDECVHEILRVLIEKEVLPSTIISTVKELFVPKDELEAVKEEAGKLPSLNITKLDLQWVQVLSEGWASPLRGFMREKEYLQSQHFNCLVDGSVINQSVPIVLPVHTEDKERLAGHDAFVLCYEGQNVAILRQPEFYNHNKEERCCRQFGTSNKGHPYIKMIYESGDWLVGGDLEVFERICWNDGLDEYRLTPKELRERFKKLKADAVFAFQLRNPIHNGHALLMADTRRKLEERGYRNPVLLLHPLGGWTKDDDVPLPVRIKQHKAILQAKVLDPESTVLAIFPSPMMYAGPTEVQWHAKARMATGTNFYIVGRDPAGMPHPDTKKDLYNPTHGAKVLTSAPGLNQLEIVPFRVAAYNTKRKCMDFFDPENREDYDFISGTRMRKLAREGETPPDGFMAPEAWEILSEYFKSIRN
;
A
#
# COMPACT_ATOMS: atom_id res chain seq x y z
N MET A 1 -5.71 -56.33 -43.34
CA MET A 1 -4.75 -56.05 -42.26
C MET A 1 -5.24 -54.99 -41.27
N ILE A 2 -5.64 -53.79 -41.70
CA ILE A 2 -6.06 -52.70 -40.77
C ILE A 2 -7.26 -53.11 -39.88
N SER A 3 -8.27 -53.80 -40.43
CA SER A 3 -9.40 -54.30 -39.63
C SER A 3 -8.98 -55.36 -38.58
N LEU A 4 -8.06 -56.29 -38.93
CA LEU A 4 -7.50 -57.24 -37.97
C LEU A 4 -6.64 -56.56 -36.88
N PHE A 5 -5.93 -55.49 -37.23
CA PHE A 5 -5.16 -54.68 -36.29
C PHE A 5 -6.08 -54.00 -35.27
N LEU A 6 -7.18 -53.37 -35.73
CA LEU A 6 -8.17 -52.74 -34.85
C LEU A 6 -8.87 -53.76 -33.93
N PHE A 7 -9.16 -54.96 -34.43
CA PHE A 7 -9.83 -56.00 -33.64
C PHE A 7 -8.91 -56.61 -32.56
N SER A 8 -7.66 -56.90 -32.89
CA SER A 8 -6.66 -57.39 -31.92
C SER A 8 -6.38 -56.34 -30.83
N PHE A 9 -6.35 -55.07 -31.22
CA PHE A 9 -6.14 -53.96 -30.30
C PHE A 9 -7.30 -53.76 -29.32
N PHE A 10 -8.55 -53.88 -29.79
CA PHE A 10 -9.74 -53.82 -28.95
C PHE A 10 -9.75 -54.94 -27.89
N PHE A 11 -9.32 -56.15 -28.25
CA PHE A 11 -9.26 -57.28 -27.32
C PHE A 11 -8.16 -57.12 -26.25
N LEU A 12 -7.00 -56.58 -26.64
CA LEU A 12 -5.91 -56.27 -25.70
C LEU A 12 -6.34 -55.19 -24.69
N PHE A 13 -7.07 -54.18 -25.17
CA PHE A 13 -7.64 -53.12 -24.34
C PHE A 13 -8.67 -53.67 -23.34
N LEU A 14 -9.59 -54.54 -23.78
CA LEU A 14 -10.58 -55.16 -22.91
C LEU A 14 -9.94 -56.05 -21.83
N SER A 15 -8.89 -56.79 -22.21
CA SER A 15 -8.17 -57.68 -21.30
C SER A 15 -7.40 -56.91 -20.23
N PHE A 16 -6.75 -55.80 -20.61
CA PHE A 16 -6.11 -54.89 -19.67
C PHE A 16 -7.12 -54.26 -18.70
N PHE A 17 -8.26 -53.79 -19.23
CA PHE A 17 -9.33 -53.20 -18.42
C PHE A 17 -9.88 -54.19 -17.38
N PHE A 18 -10.07 -55.45 -17.76
CA PHE A 18 -10.51 -56.51 -16.85
C PHE A 18 -9.48 -56.83 -15.76
N PHE A 19 -8.20 -57.00 -16.13
CA PHE A 19 -7.13 -57.29 -15.17
C PHE A 19 -6.91 -56.13 -14.18
N PHE A 20 -7.07 -54.91 -14.67
CA PHE A 20 -7.00 -53.68 -13.89
C PHE A 20 -8.13 -53.61 -12.86
N PHE A 21 -9.38 -53.86 -13.26
CA PHE A 21 -10.53 -53.82 -12.37
C PHE A 21 -10.47 -54.92 -11.29
N LEU A 22 -10.01 -56.11 -11.66
CA LEU A 22 -9.84 -57.22 -10.72
C LEU A 22 -8.74 -56.91 -9.68
N SER A 23 -7.63 -56.34 -10.13
CA SER A 23 -6.51 -55.94 -9.26
C SER A 23 -6.93 -54.82 -8.29
N PHE A 24 -7.73 -53.86 -8.75
CA PHE A 24 -8.34 -52.83 -7.91
C PHE A 24 -9.25 -53.43 -6.82
N PHE A 25 -10.11 -54.38 -7.21
CA PHE A 25 -11.02 -55.05 -6.28
C PHE A 25 -10.26 -55.82 -5.17
N PHE A 26 -9.25 -56.61 -5.53
CA PHE A 26 -8.44 -57.34 -4.54
C PHE A 26 -7.66 -56.42 -3.60
N LEU A 27 -7.09 -55.34 -4.12
CA LEU A 27 -6.35 -54.38 -3.32
C LEU A 27 -7.27 -53.67 -2.31
N SER A 28 -8.48 -53.27 -2.73
CA SER A 28 -9.48 -52.67 -1.84
C SER A 28 -9.96 -53.63 -0.74
N PHE A 29 -10.09 -54.92 -1.02
CA PHE A 29 -10.48 -55.93 -0.01
C PHE A 29 -9.37 -56.21 1.01
N PHE A 30 -8.10 -56.21 0.56
CA PHE A 30 -6.94 -56.31 1.45
C PHE A 30 -6.87 -55.13 2.43
N PHE A 31 -7.06 -53.91 1.95
CA PHE A 31 -7.09 -52.71 2.81
C PHE A 31 -8.23 -52.74 3.83
N LEU A 32 -9.43 -53.18 3.44
CA LEU A 32 -10.58 -53.30 4.34
C LEU A 32 -10.35 -54.36 5.43
N SER A 33 -9.73 -55.48 5.08
CA SER A 33 -9.40 -56.56 6.04
C SER A 33 -8.33 -56.11 7.03
N PHE A 34 -7.32 -55.38 6.57
CA PHE A 34 -6.27 -54.80 7.41
C PHE A 34 -6.82 -53.71 8.35
N PHE A 35 -7.78 -52.90 7.88
CA PHE A 35 -8.51 -51.91 8.68
C PHE A 35 -9.27 -52.56 9.85
N LEU A 36 -10.03 -53.63 9.58
CA LEU A 36 -10.79 -54.33 10.62
C LEU A 36 -9.90 -55.00 11.66
N PHE A 37 -8.72 -55.51 11.26
CA PHE A 37 -7.73 -56.09 12.16
C PHE A 37 -7.17 -55.06 13.16
N PHE A 38 -6.74 -53.89 12.67
CA PHE A 38 -6.17 -52.85 13.53
C PHE A 38 -7.22 -52.17 14.43
N LEU A 39 -8.44 -51.97 13.95
CA LEU A 39 -9.55 -51.44 14.76
C LEU A 39 -9.87 -52.38 15.93
N SER A 40 -9.87 -53.70 15.68
CA SER A 40 -10.10 -54.72 16.71
C SER A 40 -8.96 -54.75 17.74
N PHE A 41 -7.71 -54.64 17.30
CA PHE A 41 -6.55 -54.56 18.19
C PHE A 41 -6.56 -53.31 19.08
N PHE A 42 -6.98 -52.15 18.53
CA PHE A 42 -7.07 -50.90 19.29
C PHE A 42 -8.19 -50.92 20.34
N LEU A 43 -9.38 -51.42 19.99
CA LEU A 43 -10.49 -51.57 20.94
C LEU A 43 -10.10 -52.49 22.10
N PHE A 44 -9.37 -53.58 21.82
CA PHE A 44 -8.85 -54.49 22.84
C PHE A 44 -7.81 -53.82 23.76
N PHE A 45 -6.87 -53.05 23.20
CA PHE A 45 -5.82 -52.38 23.98
C PHE A 45 -6.37 -51.23 24.84
N HIS A 46 -7.31 -50.44 24.32
CA HIS A 46 -7.94 -49.34 25.06
C HIS A 46 -8.81 -49.85 26.21
N GLN A 47 -9.58 -50.93 25.99
CA GLN A 47 -10.41 -51.52 27.03
C GLN A 47 -9.59 -52.16 28.16
N SER A 48 -8.40 -52.67 27.86
CA SER A 48 -7.49 -53.26 28.85
C SER A 48 -6.70 -52.23 29.68
N MET A 49 -6.57 -50.99 29.19
CA MET A 49 -5.79 -49.91 29.82
C MET A 49 -6.64 -48.80 30.46
N ALA A 50 -7.97 -48.92 30.38
CA ALA A 50 -8.90 -47.89 30.84
C ALA A 50 -8.76 -47.55 32.33
N ASP A 51 -8.41 -48.53 33.16
CA ASP A 51 -8.43 -48.41 34.63
C ASP A 51 -7.06 -48.19 35.28
N LEU A 52 -5.96 -48.17 34.52
CA LEU A 52 -4.60 -48.26 35.07
C LEU A 52 -3.71 -47.01 34.87
N VAL A 53 -4.16 -45.97 34.14
CA VAL A 53 -3.28 -44.85 33.71
C VAL A 53 -3.94 -43.46 33.87
N PRO A 54 -3.22 -42.42 34.37
CA PRO A 54 -3.70 -41.04 34.44
C PRO A 54 -4.04 -40.42 33.07
N ILE A 55 -4.97 -39.45 33.06
CA ILE A 55 -5.52 -38.80 31.86
C ILE A 55 -4.44 -38.19 30.95
N SER A 56 -3.39 -37.59 31.51
CA SER A 56 -2.28 -36.99 30.76
C SER A 56 -1.51 -38.00 29.91
N CYS A 57 -1.28 -39.21 30.43
CA CYS A 57 -0.62 -40.29 29.68
C CYS A 57 -1.52 -40.89 28.60
N LYS A 58 -2.85 -40.87 28.77
CA LYS A 58 -3.82 -41.31 27.75
C LYS A 58 -3.78 -40.39 26.51
N ILE A 59 -3.61 -39.08 26.71
CA ILE A 59 -3.48 -38.10 25.63
C ILE A 59 -2.19 -38.33 24.83
N ILE A 60 -1.06 -38.57 25.52
CA ILE A 60 0.24 -38.79 24.88
C ILE A 60 0.26 -40.11 24.08
N LEU A 61 -0.31 -41.19 24.64
CA LEU A 61 -0.43 -42.46 23.90
C LEU A 61 -1.34 -42.33 22.67
N SER A 62 -2.44 -41.58 22.77
CA SER A 62 -3.31 -41.31 21.63
C SER A 62 -2.59 -40.54 20.52
N PHE A 63 -1.77 -39.56 20.89
CA PHE A 63 -0.98 -38.78 19.93
C PHE A 63 0.08 -39.61 19.21
N PHE A 64 0.84 -40.43 19.94
CA PHE A 64 1.83 -41.36 19.36
C PHE A 64 1.18 -42.39 18.43
N PHE A 65 0.00 -42.90 18.79
CA PHE A 65 -0.73 -43.85 17.96
C PHE A 65 -1.28 -43.21 16.68
N SER A 66 -1.86 -42.00 16.78
CA SER A 66 -2.31 -41.23 15.61
C SER A 66 -1.14 -40.95 14.65
N PHE A 67 0.04 -40.65 15.20
CA PHE A 67 1.25 -40.43 14.40
C PHE A 67 1.73 -41.72 13.71
N PHE A 68 1.80 -42.84 14.45
CA PHE A 68 2.20 -44.13 13.90
C PHE A 68 1.23 -44.64 12.82
N LEU A 69 -0.07 -44.46 13.01
CA LEU A 69 -1.08 -44.88 12.03
C LEU A 69 -1.03 -44.00 10.78
N SER A 70 -0.82 -42.69 10.94
CA SER A 70 -0.59 -41.78 9.80
C SER A 70 0.66 -42.18 9.00
N PHE A 71 1.75 -42.54 9.69
CA PHE A 71 2.98 -43.01 9.05
C PHE A 71 2.75 -44.31 8.27
N LEU A 72 2.04 -45.29 8.85
CA LEU A 72 1.75 -46.56 8.20
C LEU A 72 0.87 -46.36 6.95
N LEU A 73 -0.16 -45.50 7.03
CA LEU A 73 -1.05 -45.17 5.91
C LEU A 73 -0.28 -44.48 4.76
N SER A 74 0.63 -43.57 5.08
CA SER A 74 1.50 -42.94 4.08
C SER A 74 2.48 -43.94 3.44
N PHE A 75 3.04 -44.87 4.22
CA PHE A 75 3.94 -45.91 3.69
C PHE A 75 3.23 -46.85 2.71
N PHE A 76 2.01 -47.29 3.03
CA PHE A 76 1.22 -48.13 2.13
C PHE A 76 0.75 -47.38 0.87
N SER A 77 0.44 -46.08 0.97
CA SER A 77 0.08 -45.27 -0.20
C SER A 77 1.24 -45.16 -1.20
N LEU A 78 2.48 -45.01 -0.71
CA LEU A 78 3.67 -44.97 -1.57
C LEU A 78 3.92 -46.32 -2.27
N PHE A 79 3.72 -47.43 -1.56
CA PHE A 79 3.95 -48.76 -2.11
C PHE A 79 2.93 -49.12 -3.21
N SER A 80 1.65 -48.80 -3.00
CA SER A 80 0.60 -49.01 -4.01
C SER A 80 0.78 -48.13 -5.25
N PHE A 81 1.21 -46.87 -5.07
CA PHE A 81 1.46 -45.96 -6.19
C PHE A 81 2.64 -46.43 -7.06
N SER A 82 3.72 -46.90 -6.42
CA SER A 82 4.91 -47.41 -7.11
C SER A 82 4.61 -48.65 -7.97
N PHE A 83 3.86 -49.62 -7.42
CA PHE A 83 3.49 -50.84 -8.15
C PHE A 83 2.59 -50.53 -9.36
N LEU A 84 1.61 -49.64 -9.19
CA LEU A 84 0.71 -49.25 -10.28
C LEU A 84 1.43 -48.47 -11.38
N PHE A 85 2.34 -47.57 -11.01
CA PHE A 85 3.17 -46.81 -11.94
C PHE A 85 4.03 -47.75 -12.80
N HIS A 86 4.59 -48.79 -12.21
CA HIS A 86 5.39 -49.78 -12.92
C HIS A 86 4.58 -50.57 -13.96
N LEU A 87 3.34 -50.96 -13.63
CA LEU A 87 2.42 -51.66 -14.54
C LEU A 87 2.01 -50.77 -15.71
N LEU A 88 1.74 -49.49 -15.43
CA LEU A 88 1.35 -48.48 -16.42
C LEU A 88 2.47 -48.15 -17.40
N PHE A 89 3.70 -48.01 -16.88
CA PHE A 89 4.87 -47.78 -17.69
C PHE A 89 5.17 -48.96 -18.62
N SER A 90 5.05 -50.19 -18.10
CA SER A 90 5.23 -51.42 -18.91
C SER A 90 4.21 -51.51 -20.05
N PHE A 91 2.94 -51.20 -19.79
CA PHE A 91 1.89 -51.18 -20.82
C PHE A 91 2.14 -50.11 -21.88
N LEU A 92 2.45 -48.87 -21.46
CA LEU A 92 2.72 -47.76 -22.39
C LEU A 92 3.92 -48.08 -23.28
N PHE A 93 4.97 -48.68 -22.72
CA PHE A 93 6.16 -49.09 -23.46
C PHE A 93 5.83 -50.15 -24.52
N HIS A 94 5.08 -51.20 -24.17
CA HIS A 94 4.64 -52.22 -25.12
C HIS A 94 3.73 -51.65 -26.22
N PHE A 95 2.83 -50.72 -25.86
CA PHE A 95 1.96 -50.04 -26.81
C PHE A 95 2.76 -49.21 -27.81
N LEU A 96 3.67 -48.36 -27.33
CA LEU A 96 4.48 -47.49 -28.19
C LEU A 96 5.37 -48.30 -29.13
N PHE A 97 5.95 -49.39 -28.63
CA PHE A 97 6.78 -50.29 -29.43
C PHE A 97 5.98 -50.97 -30.54
N SER A 98 4.82 -51.53 -30.21
CA SER A 98 3.92 -52.16 -31.20
C SER A 98 3.42 -51.16 -32.25
N PHE A 99 3.11 -49.92 -31.82
CA PHE A 99 2.70 -48.83 -32.69
C PHE A 99 3.80 -48.45 -33.71
N LEU A 100 5.02 -48.21 -33.23
CA LEU A 100 6.15 -47.84 -34.08
C LEU A 100 6.49 -48.96 -35.08
N PHE A 101 6.41 -50.22 -34.65
CA PHE A 101 6.67 -51.37 -35.52
C PHE A 101 5.68 -51.45 -36.70
N HIS A 102 4.37 -51.37 -36.44
CA HIS A 102 3.35 -51.46 -37.48
C HIS A 102 3.33 -50.23 -38.40
N PHE A 103 3.59 -49.03 -37.86
CA PHE A 103 3.72 -47.81 -38.65
C PHE A 103 4.91 -47.89 -39.61
N SER A 104 6.05 -48.40 -39.14
CA SER A 104 7.24 -48.61 -39.97
C SER A 104 6.97 -49.60 -41.11
N LEU A 105 6.25 -50.69 -40.83
CA LEU A 105 5.83 -51.67 -41.85
C LEU A 105 4.92 -51.06 -42.92
N PHE A 106 3.98 -50.19 -42.52
CA PHE A 106 3.11 -49.46 -43.44
C PHE A 106 3.90 -48.48 -44.33
N LEU A 107 4.81 -47.70 -43.73
CA LEU A 107 5.65 -46.75 -44.46
C LEU A 107 6.54 -47.46 -45.48
N PHE A 108 7.10 -48.61 -45.10
CA PHE A 108 7.88 -49.47 -45.99
C PHE A 108 7.05 -49.95 -47.19
N PHE A 109 5.85 -50.49 -46.95
CA PHE A 109 4.97 -50.96 -48.02
C PHE A 109 4.55 -49.82 -48.98
N PHE A 110 4.24 -48.64 -48.46
CA PHE A 110 3.92 -47.48 -49.28
C PHE A 110 5.10 -47.01 -50.12
N THR A 111 6.29 -46.93 -49.51
CA THR A 111 7.52 -46.55 -50.20
C THR A 111 7.85 -47.55 -51.32
N PHE A 112 7.69 -48.85 -51.07
CA PHE A 112 7.85 -49.90 -52.07
C PHE A 112 6.88 -49.73 -53.26
N LEU A 113 5.59 -49.50 -53.00
CA LEU A 113 4.60 -49.23 -54.07
C LEU A 113 4.94 -47.97 -54.87
N PHE A 114 5.38 -46.90 -54.19
CA PHE A 114 5.77 -45.66 -54.86
C PHE A 114 6.95 -45.88 -55.80
N PHE A 115 8.01 -46.57 -55.35
CA PHE A 115 9.15 -46.91 -56.21
C PHE A 115 8.74 -47.80 -57.38
N LEU A 116 7.91 -48.82 -57.15
CA LEU A 116 7.41 -49.68 -58.23
C LEU A 116 6.69 -48.85 -59.32
N PHE A 117 5.82 -47.91 -58.90
CA PHE A 117 5.09 -47.04 -59.82
C PHE A 117 6.00 -46.04 -60.55
N PHE A 118 6.99 -45.47 -59.85
CA PHE A 118 7.97 -44.56 -60.42
C PHE A 118 8.89 -45.23 -61.44
N PHE A 119 9.41 -46.42 -61.15
CA PHE A 119 10.21 -47.19 -62.10
C PHE A 119 9.39 -47.63 -63.32
N THR A 120 8.12 -48.02 -63.12
CA THR A 120 7.20 -48.30 -64.25
C THR A 120 7.05 -47.08 -65.14
N PHE A 121 6.86 -45.88 -64.57
CA PHE A 121 6.79 -44.64 -65.34
C PHE A 121 8.10 -44.32 -66.09
N LEU A 122 9.25 -44.45 -65.44
CA LEU A 122 10.54 -44.22 -66.09
C LEU A 122 10.78 -45.18 -67.27
N PHE A 123 10.39 -46.46 -67.11
CA PHE A 123 10.47 -47.46 -68.18
C PHE A 123 9.61 -47.08 -69.38
N PHE A 124 8.35 -46.68 -69.15
CA PHE A 124 7.48 -46.21 -70.24
C PHE A 124 7.98 -44.91 -70.86
N LEU A 125 8.47 -43.95 -70.07
CA LEU A 125 9.03 -42.70 -70.57
C LEU A 125 10.25 -42.98 -71.48
N PHE A 126 11.13 -43.89 -71.09
CA PHE A 126 12.29 -44.31 -71.89
C PHE A 126 11.86 -45.05 -73.16
N PHE A 127 10.86 -45.95 -73.07
CA PHE A 127 10.25 -46.62 -74.22
C PHE A 127 9.65 -45.62 -75.22
N PHE A 128 9.01 -44.55 -74.76
CA PHE A 128 8.46 -43.49 -75.63
C PHE A 128 9.56 -42.61 -76.27
N LEU A 129 10.64 -42.30 -75.53
CA LEU A 129 11.75 -41.51 -76.04
C LEU A 129 12.62 -42.25 -77.09
N SER A 130 12.55 -43.58 -77.14
CA SER A 130 13.34 -44.42 -78.04
C SER A 130 12.66 -44.72 -79.40
N PHE A 131 11.37 -44.39 -79.58
CA PHE A 131 10.70 -44.44 -80.87
C PHE A 131 10.88 -43.12 -81.64
N SER A 132 11.84 -43.11 -82.57
CA SER A 132 12.06 -42.00 -83.49
C SER A 132 11.32 -42.19 -84.83
N LEU A 133 10.74 -41.10 -85.32
CA LEU A 133 10.58 -40.76 -86.75
C LEU A 133 9.48 -41.36 -87.63
N PHE A 134 8.42 -42.02 -87.13
CA PHE A 134 7.21 -42.22 -87.94
C PHE A 134 5.91 -42.05 -87.12
N SER A 135 5.07 -41.08 -87.53
CA SER A 135 3.78 -40.67 -86.93
C SER A 135 3.84 -39.83 -85.63
N PHE A 136 4.29 -38.58 -85.78
CA PHE A 136 4.40 -37.60 -84.68
C PHE A 136 3.05 -37.26 -83.99
N PHE A 137 1.91 -37.48 -84.64
CA PHE A 137 0.60 -37.13 -84.07
C PHE A 137 -0.03 -38.24 -83.21
N PHE A 138 0.20 -39.53 -83.50
CA PHE A 138 -0.36 -40.62 -82.69
C PHE A 138 0.40 -40.80 -81.37
N THR A 139 1.72 -40.61 -81.40
CA THR A 139 2.61 -40.76 -80.23
C THR A 139 2.38 -39.66 -79.18
N PHE A 140 2.04 -38.44 -79.62
CA PHE A 140 1.82 -37.30 -78.72
C PHE A 140 0.52 -37.43 -77.89
N SER A 141 -0.56 -37.90 -78.51
CA SER A 141 -1.84 -38.15 -77.82
C SER A 141 -1.75 -39.29 -76.81
N PHE A 142 -1.04 -40.37 -77.15
CA PHE A 142 -0.85 -41.50 -76.25
C PHE A 142 0.06 -41.13 -75.06
N PHE A 143 1.12 -40.33 -75.30
CA PHE A 143 1.98 -39.82 -74.23
C PHE A 143 1.20 -38.94 -73.24
N PHE A 144 0.36 -38.02 -73.72
CA PHE A 144 -0.46 -37.18 -72.84
C PHE A 144 -1.51 -38.00 -72.07
N THR A 145 -2.12 -39.00 -72.70
CA THR A 145 -3.07 -39.90 -72.04
C THR A 145 -2.38 -40.73 -70.95
N PHE A 146 -1.18 -41.25 -71.22
CA PHE A 146 -0.38 -41.98 -70.24
C PHE A 146 0.11 -41.08 -69.10
N LEU A 147 0.61 -39.88 -69.42
CA LEU A 147 1.02 -38.89 -68.42
C LEU A 147 -0.17 -38.48 -67.54
N PHE A 148 -1.35 -38.28 -68.12
CA PHE A 148 -2.57 -38.02 -67.37
C PHE A 148 -2.95 -39.20 -66.46
N PHE A 149 -2.88 -40.44 -66.96
CA PHE A 149 -3.18 -41.63 -66.16
C PHE A 149 -2.17 -41.82 -65.02
N PHE A 150 -0.88 -41.55 -65.27
CA PHE A 150 0.17 -41.56 -64.25
C PHE A 150 -0.06 -40.47 -63.20
N LEU A 151 -0.33 -39.24 -63.63
CA LEU A 151 -0.59 -38.13 -62.71
C LEU A 151 -1.84 -38.40 -61.87
N PHE A 152 -2.89 -38.95 -62.49
CA PHE A 152 -4.12 -39.35 -61.81
C PHE A 152 -3.86 -40.46 -60.79
N HIS A 153 -3.13 -41.52 -61.14
CA HIS A 153 -2.80 -42.59 -60.19
C HIS A 153 -1.86 -42.13 -59.08
N PHE A 154 -0.88 -41.26 -59.40
CA PHE A 154 0.01 -40.68 -58.41
C PHE A 154 -0.76 -39.79 -57.42
N LEU A 155 -1.65 -38.93 -57.92
CA LEU A 155 -2.55 -38.12 -57.09
C LEU A 155 -3.49 -39.01 -56.28
N PHE A 156 -4.01 -40.10 -56.85
CA PHE A 156 -4.87 -41.06 -56.15
C PHE A 156 -4.12 -41.80 -55.04
N LEU A 157 -2.91 -42.31 -55.28
CA LEU A 157 -2.08 -42.94 -54.25
C LEU A 157 -1.65 -41.94 -53.17
N SER A 158 -1.30 -40.72 -53.56
CA SER A 158 -0.96 -39.63 -52.62
C SER A 158 -2.16 -39.26 -51.75
N PHE A 159 -3.35 -39.17 -52.34
CA PHE A 159 -4.61 -38.97 -51.62
C PHE A 159 -4.90 -40.15 -50.68
N LEU A 160 -4.76 -41.39 -51.15
CA LEU A 160 -5.00 -42.59 -50.35
C LEU A 160 -4.02 -42.66 -49.17
N PHE A 161 -2.75 -42.32 -49.39
CA PHE A 161 -1.75 -42.21 -48.32
C PHE A 161 -2.11 -41.12 -47.32
N SER A 162 -2.44 -39.92 -47.79
CA SER A 162 -2.86 -38.82 -46.92
C SER A 162 -4.10 -39.19 -46.12
N PHE A 163 -5.07 -39.85 -46.74
CA PHE A 163 -6.30 -40.34 -46.10
C PHE A 163 -5.99 -41.39 -45.02
N PHE A 164 -5.20 -42.42 -45.32
CA PHE A 164 -4.85 -43.44 -44.32
C PHE A 164 -3.92 -42.90 -43.23
N PHE A 165 -2.98 -42.03 -43.57
CA PHE A 165 -2.10 -41.35 -42.62
C PHE A 165 -2.93 -40.49 -41.66
N PHE A 166 -3.89 -39.73 -42.18
CA PHE A 166 -4.82 -38.93 -41.37
C PHE A 166 -5.64 -39.83 -40.43
N PHE A 167 -6.29 -40.87 -40.95
CA PHE A 167 -7.06 -41.80 -40.11
C PHE A 167 -6.19 -42.50 -39.06
N PHE A 168 -4.96 -42.87 -39.41
CA PHE A 168 -4.02 -43.52 -38.50
C PHE A 168 -3.62 -42.59 -37.34
N PHE A 169 -3.24 -41.34 -37.63
CA PHE A 169 -2.93 -40.36 -36.59
C PHE A 169 -4.16 -39.94 -35.80
N PHE A 170 -5.32 -39.82 -36.44
CA PHE A 170 -6.59 -39.56 -35.75
C PHE A 170 -6.86 -40.64 -34.70
N PHE A 171 -6.80 -41.93 -35.06
CA PHE A 171 -7.02 -43.01 -34.09
C PHE A 171 -5.93 -43.09 -33.02
N PHE A 172 -4.67 -42.78 -33.36
CA PHE A 172 -3.58 -42.71 -32.38
C PHE A 172 -3.83 -41.62 -31.33
N PHE A 173 -4.13 -40.40 -31.76
CA PHE A 173 -4.42 -39.29 -30.84
C PHE A 173 -5.74 -39.48 -30.10
N PHE A 174 -6.75 -40.07 -30.74
CA PHE A 174 -8.00 -40.46 -30.09
C PHE A 174 -7.74 -41.46 -28.96
N PHE A 175 -6.94 -42.51 -29.21
CA PHE A 175 -6.56 -43.46 -28.17
C PHE A 175 -5.76 -42.80 -27.06
N LEU A 176 -4.77 -41.97 -27.40
CA LEU A 176 -3.94 -41.26 -26.43
C LEU A 176 -4.80 -40.34 -25.53
N PHE A 177 -5.77 -39.65 -26.13
CA PHE A 177 -6.74 -38.83 -25.41
C PHE A 177 -7.55 -39.65 -24.42
N PHE A 178 -8.20 -40.74 -24.86
CA PHE A 178 -9.00 -41.58 -23.95
C PHE A 178 -8.12 -42.25 -22.89
N PHE A 179 -6.91 -42.68 -23.24
CA PHE A 179 -5.95 -43.23 -22.29
C PHE A 179 -5.63 -42.23 -21.17
N PHE A 180 -5.24 -40.99 -21.52
CA PHE A 180 -4.96 -39.96 -20.52
C PHE A 180 -6.22 -39.50 -19.78
N PHE A 181 -7.38 -39.46 -20.43
CA PHE A 181 -8.66 -39.14 -19.80
C PHE A 181 -9.02 -40.17 -18.72
N PHE A 182 -8.95 -41.47 -19.03
CA PHE A 182 -9.21 -42.52 -18.05
C PHE A 182 -8.12 -42.60 -16.97
N LEU A 183 -6.86 -42.33 -17.31
CA LEU A 183 -5.77 -42.23 -16.35
C LEU A 183 -6.03 -41.09 -15.36
N PHE A 184 -6.45 -39.93 -15.86
CA PHE A 184 -6.83 -38.79 -15.03
C PHE A 184 -8.05 -39.12 -14.16
N LEU A 185 -9.12 -39.69 -14.72
CA LEU A 185 -10.30 -40.09 -13.96
C LEU A 185 -9.95 -41.12 -12.87
N PHE A 186 -9.02 -42.03 -13.15
CA PHE A 186 -8.51 -42.99 -12.19
C PHE A 186 -7.71 -42.33 -11.06
N PHE A 187 -6.73 -41.48 -11.37
CA PHE A 187 -5.97 -40.78 -10.33
C PHE A 187 -6.88 -39.85 -9.52
N PHE A 188 -7.84 -39.19 -10.16
CA PHE A 188 -8.82 -38.36 -9.49
C PHE A 188 -9.73 -39.19 -8.58
N SER A 189 -10.26 -40.32 -9.04
CA SER A 189 -11.13 -41.19 -8.25
C SER A 189 -10.38 -41.90 -7.12
N PHE A 190 -9.14 -42.34 -7.37
CA PHE A 190 -8.27 -42.94 -6.35
C PHE A 190 -7.87 -41.91 -5.30
N HIS A 191 -7.43 -40.72 -5.72
CA HIS A 191 -7.12 -39.63 -4.80
C HIS A 191 -8.36 -39.22 -4.00
N PHE A 192 -9.51 -39.06 -4.65
CA PHE A 192 -10.77 -38.70 -3.99
C PHE A 192 -11.24 -39.79 -3.03
N LEU A 193 -11.33 -41.06 -3.42
CA LEU A 193 -11.77 -42.14 -2.52
C LEU A 193 -10.77 -42.42 -1.40
N PHE A 194 -9.46 -42.34 -1.66
CA PHE A 194 -8.43 -42.57 -0.66
C PHE A 194 -8.37 -41.42 0.34
N HIS A 195 -8.33 -40.16 -0.11
CA HIS A 195 -8.38 -39.02 0.79
C HIS A 195 -9.73 -38.87 1.47
N PHE A 196 -10.85 -39.16 0.80
CA PHE A 196 -12.17 -39.14 1.43
C PHE A 196 -12.29 -40.23 2.49
N SER A 197 -11.76 -41.43 2.26
CA SER A 197 -11.75 -42.50 3.28
C SER A 197 -10.82 -42.18 4.45
N ILE A 198 -9.65 -41.58 4.20
CA ILE A 198 -8.75 -41.08 5.26
C ILE A 198 -9.39 -39.92 6.02
N PHE A 199 -10.06 -39.01 5.32
CA PHE A 199 -10.77 -37.89 5.92
C PHE A 199 -11.95 -38.38 6.75
N LEU A 200 -12.75 -39.33 6.26
CA LEU A 200 -13.83 -39.95 7.00
C LEU A 200 -13.29 -40.71 8.22
N PHE A 201 -12.15 -41.40 8.08
CA PHE A 201 -11.46 -42.08 9.19
C PHE A 201 -10.99 -41.10 10.26
N LEU A 202 -10.28 -40.04 9.88
CA LEU A 202 -9.84 -38.99 10.79
C LEU A 202 -11.03 -38.23 11.38
N PHE A 203 -12.11 -38.05 10.63
CA PHE A 203 -13.33 -37.39 11.05
C PHE A 203 -14.12 -38.23 12.06
N PHE A 204 -14.29 -39.54 11.85
CA PHE A 204 -14.93 -40.43 12.82
C PHE A 204 -14.05 -40.72 14.04
N LEU A 205 -12.73 -40.83 13.87
CA LEU A 205 -11.78 -40.92 14.99
C LEU A 205 -11.80 -39.64 15.83
N SER A 206 -11.81 -38.48 15.17
CA SER A 206 -12.05 -37.17 15.79
C SER A 206 -13.39 -37.13 16.51
N LEU A 207 -14.51 -37.49 15.86
CA LEU A 207 -15.83 -37.50 16.48
C LEU A 207 -15.86 -38.41 17.73
N THR A 208 -15.20 -39.56 17.69
CA THR A 208 -15.17 -40.49 18.83
C THR A 208 -14.30 -39.94 19.97
N PHE A 209 -13.16 -39.32 19.67
CA PHE A 209 -12.32 -38.66 20.69
C PHE A 209 -12.95 -37.38 21.26
N PHE A 210 -13.72 -36.64 20.45
CA PHE A 210 -14.31 -35.37 20.83
C PHE A 210 -15.67 -35.54 21.52
N PHE A 211 -16.53 -36.45 21.05
CA PHE A 211 -17.90 -36.59 21.57
C PHE A 211 -18.08 -37.69 22.63
N PHE A 212 -17.19 -38.69 22.73
CA PHE A 212 -17.32 -39.70 23.77
C PHE A 212 -17.09 -39.16 25.22
N PRO A 213 -16.26 -38.12 25.44
CA PRO A 213 -16.27 -37.39 26.71
C PRO A 213 -17.52 -36.50 26.89
N ILE A 214 -18.16 -36.05 25.81
CA ILE A 214 -19.28 -35.08 25.85
C ILE A 214 -20.60 -35.73 26.22
N LEU A 215 -20.81 -37.03 25.93
CA LEU A 215 -22.05 -37.72 26.33
C LEU A 215 -22.26 -37.81 27.86
N PHE A 216 -21.22 -37.55 28.66
CA PHE A 216 -21.31 -37.55 30.13
C PHE A 216 -20.88 -36.23 30.78
N VAL A 217 -20.68 -35.16 30.01
CA VAL A 217 -20.34 -33.84 30.56
C VAL A 217 -21.34 -32.80 30.05
N LYS A 218 -22.23 -32.32 30.92
CA LYS A 218 -22.96 -31.06 30.69
C LYS A 218 -21.93 -29.94 30.60
N VAL A 219 -21.57 -29.53 29.39
CA VAL A 219 -20.82 -28.30 29.18
C VAL A 219 -21.84 -27.18 29.15
N SER A 220 -21.90 -26.37 30.19
CA SER A 220 -22.76 -25.19 30.19
C SER A 220 -22.12 -24.05 29.42
N PHE A 221 -22.86 -23.46 28.49
CA PHE A 221 -22.40 -22.36 27.64
C PHE A 221 -22.80 -21.02 28.26
N THR A 222 -21.78 -20.26 28.65
CA THR A 222 -21.96 -18.95 29.29
C THR A 222 -22.61 -17.96 28.31
N GLY A 223 -23.68 -17.29 28.74
CA GLY A 223 -24.53 -16.43 27.92
C GLY A 223 -25.71 -17.12 27.24
N VAL A 224 -25.84 -18.46 27.35
CA VAL A 224 -26.97 -19.23 26.79
C VAL A 224 -27.67 -20.05 27.89
N ASP A 225 -26.97 -21.01 28.51
CA ASP A 225 -27.52 -21.87 29.57
C ASP A 225 -26.80 -21.73 30.92
N ALA A 226 -25.70 -20.97 30.97
CA ALA A 226 -25.13 -20.40 32.19
C ALA A 226 -25.09 -18.86 32.10
N ALA A 227 -25.30 -18.17 33.23
CA ALA A 227 -25.22 -16.71 33.26
C ALA A 227 -23.77 -16.23 33.10
N TYR A 228 -23.55 -15.18 32.31
CA TYR A 228 -22.29 -14.44 32.33
C TYR A 228 -22.31 -13.50 33.53
N GLU A 229 -21.33 -13.62 34.40
CA GLU A 229 -21.14 -12.67 35.50
C GLU A 229 -20.23 -11.54 35.01
N PRO A 230 -20.77 -10.33 34.76
CA PRO A 230 -19.95 -9.21 34.35
C PRO A 230 -18.97 -8.87 35.49
N PRO A 231 -17.71 -8.54 35.18
CA PRO A 231 -16.76 -8.09 36.19
C PRO A 231 -17.33 -6.91 36.97
N SER A 232 -17.24 -6.95 38.29
CA SER A 232 -17.75 -5.89 39.17
C SER A 232 -16.90 -4.62 39.12
N THR A 233 -15.60 -4.76 38.90
CA THR A 233 -14.61 -3.67 38.80
C THR A 233 -13.63 -3.91 37.65
N PRO A 234 -14.07 -3.82 36.38
CA PRO A 234 -13.19 -4.00 35.24
C PRO A 234 -12.22 -2.81 35.11
N ASP A 235 -10.94 -3.10 34.82
CA ASP A 235 -9.94 -2.08 34.51
C ASP A 235 -10.26 -1.32 33.21
N VAL A 236 -10.90 -2.00 32.25
CA VAL A 236 -11.38 -1.42 30.99
C VAL A 236 -12.60 -2.20 30.50
N VAL A 237 -13.58 -1.49 29.93
CA VAL A 237 -14.77 -2.10 29.31
C VAL A 237 -14.78 -1.77 27.84
N LEU A 238 -14.67 -2.80 27.00
CA LEU A 238 -14.67 -2.65 25.54
C LEU A 238 -16.01 -3.06 24.97
N LYS A 239 -16.68 -2.15 24.28
CA LYS A 239 -17.95 -2.43 23.62
C LYS A 239 -17.73 -2.96 22.21
N ALA A 240 -17.13 -4.14 22.12
CA ALA A 240 -16.89 -4.83 20.86
C ALA A 240 -18.23 -5.09 20.13
N GLY A 241 -18.53 -4.29 19.10
CA GLY A 241 -19.82 -4.25 18.41
C GLY A 241 -20.37 -2.83 18.22
N GLU A 242 -20.02 -1.90 19.12
CA GLU A 242 -20.30 -0.46 18.99
C GLU A 242 -19.06 0.31 18.50
N THR A 243 -17.87 -0.09 18.95
CA THR A 243 -16.58 0.54 18.61
C THR A 243 -15.77 -0.26 17.61
N THR A 244 -14.93 0.42 16.83
CA THR A 244 -14.00 -0.25 15.90
C THR A 244 -12.89 -0.98 16.64
N VAL A 245 -12.20 -1.89 15.96
CA VAL A 245 -11.03 -2.59 16.52
C VAL A 245 -9.97 -1.59 16.96
N ASP A 246 -9.71 -0.56 16.17
CA ASP A 246 -8.71 0.48 16.48
C ASP A 246 -9.10 1.29 17.73
N GLU A 247 -10.39 1.60 17.91
CA GLU A 247 -10.88 2.29 19.11
C GLU A 247 -10.72 1.41 20.35
N CYS A 248 -11.04 0.13 20.25
CA CYS A 248 -10.82 -0.83 21.34
C CYS A 248 -9.33 -0.93 21.71
N VAL A 249 -8.45 -1.00 20.71
CA VAL A 249 -7.00 -1.03 20.91
C VAL A 249 -6.53 0.27 21.56
N HIS A 250 -7.01 1.43 21.10
CA HIS A 250 -6.64 2.72 21.67
C HIS A 250 -7.04 2.84 23.14
N GLU A 251 -8.23 2.36 23.50
CA GLU A 251 -8.71 2.35 24.88
C GLU A 251 -7.85 1.48 25.80
N ILE A 252 -7.48 0.27 25.32
CA ILE A 252 -6.54 -0.61 26.03
C ILE A 252 -5.17 0.08 26.18
N LEU A 253 -4.63 0.62 25.10
CA LEU A 253 -3.31 1.27 25.12
C LEU A 253 -3.31 2.46 26.09
N ARG A 254 -4.40 3.24 26.17
CA ARG A 254 -4.54 4.33 27.14
C ARG A 254 -4.42 3.82 28.57
N VAL A 255 -5.19 2.79 28.94
CA VAL A 255 -5.14 2.19 30.29
C VAL A 255 -3.75 1.59 30.59
N LEU A 256 -3.11 0.97 29.60
CA LEU A 256 -1.75 0.43 29.77
C LEU A 256 -0.69 1.53 29.96
N ILE A 257 -0.85 2.69 29.34
CA ILE A 257 0.02 3.85 29.56
C ILE A 257 -0.24 4.49 30.93
N GLU A 258 -1.51 4.66 31.33
CA GLU A 258 -1.88 5.19 32.65
C GLU A 258 -1.33 4.32 33.79
N LYS A 259 -1.29 2.99 33.58
CA LYS A 259 -0.69 2.03 34.52
C LYS A 259 0.82 1.87 34.38
N GLU A 260 1.47 2.69 33.56
CA GLU A 260 2.92 2.67 33.29
C GLU A 260 3.46 1.33 32.76
N VAL A 261 2.57 0.47 32.22
CA VAL A 261 2.94 -0.81 31.61
C VAL A 261 3.57 -0.59 30.24
N LEU A 262 3.07 0.39 29.51
CA LEU A 262 3.59 0.83 28.22
C LEU A 262 4.11 2.26 28.32
N PRO A 263 5.28 2.58 27.72
CA PRO A 263 5.71 3.96 27.64
C PRO A 263 4.72 4.79 26.81
N SER A 264 4.48 6.02 27.26
CA SER A 264 3.56 6.97 26.60
C SER A 264 3.94 7.29 25.14
N THR A 265 5.15 6.92 24.73
CA THR A 265 5.68 7.06 23.36
C THR A 265 5.07 6.08 22.35
N ILE A 266 4.33 5.04 22.80
CA ILE A 266 3.77 4.00 21.92
C ILE A 266 2.52 4.48 21.18
N ILE A 267 1.71 5.34 21.80
CA ILE A 267 0.60 5.97 21.09
C ILE A 267 1.11 7.30 20.55
N SER A 268 1.08 7.46 19.22
CA SER A 268 1.20 8.76 18.55
C SER A 268 -0.06 9.60 18.86
N THR A 269 -0.21 10.05 20.10
CA THR A 269 -1.29 10.97 20.50
C THR A 269 -0.86 12.41 20.27
N VAL A 270 -1.79 13.21 19.75
CA VAL A 270 -1.66 14.66 19.74
C VAL A 270 -1.73 15.14 21.18
N LYS A 271 -0.63 15.68 21.69
CA LYS A 271 -0.53 16.27 23.03
C LYS A 271 -0.84 17.76 22.94
N GLU A 272 -2.05 18.13 23.33
CA GLU A 272 -2.42 19.53 23.54
C GLU A 272 -1.90 20.00 24.90
N LEU A 273 -1.59 21.30 25.00
CA LEU A 273 -1.02 21.92 26.21
C LEU A 273 -1.99 22.96 26.82
N PHE A 274 -3.28 22.81 26.55
CA PHE A 274 -4.32 23.63 27.17
C PHE A 274 -4.56 23.18 28.61
N VAL A 275 -4.75 24.15 29.50
CA VAL A 275 -5.18 23.89 30.88
C VAL A 275 -6.59 23.28 30.86
N PRO A 276 -6.85 22.18 31.60
CA PRO A 276 -8.19 21.63 31.74
C PRO A 276 -9.20 22.68 32.23
N LYS A 277 -10.44 22.63 31.72
CA LYS A 277 -11.46 23.65 32.02
C LYS A 277 -11.79 23.77 33.51
N ASP A 278 -11.69 22.68 34.25
CA ASP A 278 -11.92 22.57 35.68
C ASP A 278 -10.77 23.15 36.53
N GLU A 279 -9.56 23.25 35.97
CA GLU A 279 -8.39 23.84 36.64
C GLU A 279 -8.13 25.30 36.23
N LEU A 280 -8.77 25.77 35.15
CA LEU A 280 -8.47 27.05 34.49
C LEU A 280 -8.51 28.27 35.43
N GLU A 281 -9.54 28.38 36.27
CA GLU A 281 -9.69 29.55 37.17
C GLU A 281 -8.61 29.56 38.25
N ALA A 282 -8.24 28.38 38.79
CA ALA A 282 -7.16 28.28 39.77
C ALA A 282 -5.81 28.65 39.16
N VAL A 283 -5.53 28.18 37.94
CA VAL A 283 -4.30 28.50 37.22
C VAL A 283 -4.23 29.99 36.84
N LYS A 284 -5.36 30.62 36.47
CA LYS A 284 -5.43 32.07 36.24
C LYS A 284 -5.18 32.89 37.51
N GLU A 285 -5.67 32.43 38.67
CA GLU A 285 -5.38 33.07 39.95
C GLU A 285 -3.89 32.97 40.32
N GLU A 286 -3.28 31.80 40.09
CA GLU A 286 -1.84 31.60 40.24
C GLU A 286 -1.05 32.55 39.33
N ALA A 287 -1.43 32.66 38.06
CA ALA A 287 -0.79 33.53 37.08
C ALA A 287 -0.72 35.00 37.55
N GLY A 288 -1.74 35.48 38.27
CA GLY A 288 -1.76 36.84 38.83
C GLY A 288 -0.67 37.12 39.88
N LYS A 289 -0.02 36.09 40.42
CA LYS A 289 1.03 36.18 41.45
C LYS A 289 2.44 35.98 40.89
N LEU A 290 2.56 35.53 39.64
CA LEU A 290 3.82 35.22 38.98
C LEU A 290 4.39 36.44 38.23
N PRO A 291 5.71 36.54 38.04
CA PRO A 291 6.28 37.53 37.13
C PRO A 291 5.83 37.25 35.70
N SER A 292 5.80 38.28 34.85
CA SER A 292 5.37 38.17 33.45
C SER A 292 6.50 38.45 32.46
N LEU A 293 6.37 37.89 31.26
CA LEU A 293 7.20 38.17 30.09
C LEU A 293 6.27 38.60 28.95
N ASN A 294 6.52 39.76 28.36
CA ASN A 294 5.81 40.19 27.18
C ASN A 294 6.34 39.43 25.96
N ILE A 295 5.45 38.82 25.19
CA ILE A 295 5.80 38.05 24.00
C ILE A 295 5.33 38.77 22.73
N THR A 296 5.98 38.49 21.60
CA THR A 296 5.61 39.06 20.31
C THR A 296 4.47 38.28 19.65
N LYS A 297 3.94 38.81 18.55
CA LYS A 297 2.94 38.10 17.74
C LYS A 297 3.49 36.80 17.15
N LEU A 298 4.78 36.77 16.80
CA LEU A 298 5.45 35.57 16.31
C LEU A 298 5.53 34.50 17.41
N ASP A 299 5.84 34.91 18.63
CA ASP A 299 5.88 34.01 19.78
C ASP A 299 4.48 33.45 20.10
N LEU A 300 3.44 34.27 20.03
CA LEU A 300 2.06 33.81 20.20
C LEU A 300 1.65 32.77 19.15
N GLN A 301 2.12 32.91 17.90
CA GLN A 301 1.90 31.89 16.86
C GLN A 301 2.59 30.57 17.24
N TRP A 302 3.80 30.61 17.82
CA TRP A 302 4.45 29.41 18.33
C TRP A 302 3.77 28.83 19.58
N VAL A 303 3.23 29.67 20.47
CA VAL A 303 2.37 29.24 21.57
C VAL A 303 1.17 28.48 21.02
N GLN A 304 0.49 29.00 19.99
CA GLN A 304 -0.61 28.30 19.33
C GLN A 304 -0.19 26.95 18.73
N VAL A 305 0.95 26.90 18.03
CA VAL A 305 1.51 25.67 17.47
C VAL A 305 1.74 24.60 18.55
N LEU A 306 2.31 25.01 19.68
CA LEU A 306 2.57 24.13 20.82
C LEU A 306 1.27 23.68 21.49
N SER A 307 0.38 24.63 21.79
CA SER A 307 -0.84 24.37 22.56
C SER A 307 -1.80 23.42 21.87
N GLU A 308 -1.93 23.52 20.55
CA GLU A 308 -2.78 22.66 19.73
C GLU A 308 -2.13 21.29 19.42
N GLY A 309 -0.87 21.07 19.82
CA GLY A 309 -0.19 19.78 19.70
C GLY A 309 0.40 19.48 18.32
N TRP A 310 0.57 20.47 17.45
CA TRP A 310 1.27 20.31 16.16
C TRP A 310 2.72 19.82 16.34
N ALA A 311 3.32 20.21 17.46
CA ALA A 311 4.70 19.88 17.82
C ALA A 311 4.84 18.65 18.73
N SER A 312 3.78 17.85 18.90
CA SER A 312 3.80 16.64 19.73
C SER A 312 5.07 15.80 19.50
N PRO A 313 5.76 15.33 20.55
CA PRO A 313 5.36 15.29 21.96
C PRO A 313 5.90 16.45 22.82
N LEU A 314 6.38 17.55 22.23
CA LEU A 314 6.93 18.67 23.00
C LEU A 314 5.94 19.14 24.07
N ARG A 315 6.46 19.43 25.27
CA ARG A 315 5.68 19.88 26.43
C ARG A 315 5.61 21.40 26.55
N GLY A 316 6.33 22.12 25.69
CA GLY A 316 6.43 23.56 25.65
C GLY A 316 7.56 23.98 24.74
N PHE A 317 8.11 25.18 24.97
CA PHE A 317 9.31 25.62 24.26
C PHE A 317 10.49 24.72 24.59
N MET A 318 11.30 24.41 23.58
CA MET A 318 12.38 23.43 23.70
C MET A 318 13.39 23.83 24.78
N ARG A 319 13.72 22.88 25.64
CA ARG A 319 14.92 22.92 26.51
C ARG A 319 16.18 22.77 25.67
N GLU A 320 17.35 23.02 26.27
CA GLU A 320 18.61 23.01 25.51
C GLU A 320 18.85 21.65 24.83
N LYS A 321 18.53 20.55 25.53
CA LYS A 321 18.62 19.19 25.00
C LYS A 321 17.81 18.99 23.71
N GLU A 322 16.53 19.38 23.73
CA GLU A 322 15.62 19.24 22.58
C GLU A 322 16.04 20.16 21.44
N TYR A 323 16.48 21.38 21.77
CA TYR A 323 17.03 22.35 20.81
C TYR A 323 18.25 21.78 20.07
N LEU A 324 19.22 21.24 20.80
CA LEU A 324 20.43 20.62 20.22
C LEU A 324 20.07 19.40 19.37
N GLN A 325 19.17 18.54 19.85
CA GLN A 325 18.71 17.38 19.08
C GLN A 325 18.03 17.80 17.76
N SER A 326 17.15 18.80 17.81
CA SER A 326 16.49 19.36 16.62
C SER A 326 17.52 19.89 15.62
N GLN A 327 18.49 20.68 16.08
CA GLN A 327 19.50 21.31 15.24
C GLN A 327 20.49 20.35 14.59
N HIS A 328 20.86 19.28 15.30
CA HIS A 328 21.89 18.36 14.85
C HIS A 328 21.35 17.11 14.15
N PHE A 329 20.14 16.67 14.51
CA PHE A 329 19.59 15.39 14.06
C PHE A 329 18.27 15.54 13.30
N ASN A 330 17.66 16.73 13.27
CA ASN A 330 16.29 16.96 12.81
C ASN A 330 15.25 16.08 13.53
N CYS A 331 15.59 15.58 14.72
CA CYS A 331 14.78 14.64 15.48
C CYS A 331 14.92 14.89 16.98
N LEU A 332 13.89 14.51 17.73
CA LEU A 332 14.01 14.18 19.14
C LEU A 332 14.33 12.70 19.26
N VAL A 333 15.27 12.33 20.14
CA VAL A 333 15.79 10.94 20.23
C VAL A 333 15.66 10.31 21.62
N ASP A 334 14.89 10.95 22.50
CA ASP A 334 14.61 10.42 23.83
C ASP A 334 13.49 9.37 23.77
N GLY A 335 13.87 8.10 23.80
CA GLY A 335 12.95 6.95 23.79
C GLY A 335 12.59 6.47 22.39
N SER A 336 12.02 7.33 21.54
CA SER A 336 11.74 7.04 20.13
C SER A 336 12.22 8.17 19.22
N VAL A 337 12.53 7.84 17.96
CA VAL A 337 12.98 8.82 16.97
C VAL A 337 11.77 9.53 16.39
N ILE A 338 11.61 10.81 16.74
CA ILE A 338 10.49 11.64 16.30
C ILE A 338 11.05 12.78 15.45
N ASN A 339 10.52 12.97 14.24
CA ASN A 339 10.95 14.08 13.39
C ASN A 339 10.64 15.43 14.08
N GLN A 340 11.64 16.30 14.18
CA GLN A 340 11.52 17.65 14.72
C GLN A 340 12.67 18.51 14.16
N SER A 341 12.53 18.91 12.89
CA SER A 341 13.59 19.58 12.13
C SER A 341 13.75 21.08 12.40
N VAL A 342 12.80 21.70 13.10
CA VAL A 342 12.83 23.14 13.38
C VAL A 342 12.84 23.41 14.88
N PRO A 343 13.73 24.30 15.36
CA PRO A 343 13.68 24.81 16.73
C PRO A 343 12.38 25.57 17.03
N ILE A 344 11.65 25.12 18.05
CA ILE A 344 10.48 25.84 18.60
C ILE A 344 10.89 26.37 19.97
N VAL A 345 11.36 27.61 19.99
CA VAL A 345 12.08 28.23 21.13
C VAL A 345 11.53 29.63 21.40
N LEU A 346 11.63 30.08 22.64
CA LEU A 346 11.24 31.44 23.05
C LEU A 346 12.51 32.27 23.32
N PRO A 347 12.85 33.25 22.47
CA PRO A 347 13.99 34.13 22.71
C PRO A 347 13.67 35.18 23.77
N VAL A 348 14.63 35.47 24.65
CA VAL A 348 14.49 36.45 25.73
C VAL A 348 15.73 37.33 25.81
N HIS A 349 15.53 38.63 26.09
CA HIS A 349 16.63 39.57 26.28
C HIS A 349 17.33 39.32 27.63
N THR A 350 18.56 39.80 27.77
CA THR A 350 19.38 39.57 28.98
C THR A 350 18.68 40.11 30.23
N GLU A 351 18.02 41.26 30.12
CA GLU A 351 17.29 41.90 31.23
C GLU A 351 16.12 41.02 31.70
N ASP A 352 15.38 40.42 30.77
CA ASP A 352 14.29 39.50 31.09
C ASP A 352 14.82 38.18 31.67
N LYS A 353 15.91 37.65 31.12
CA LYS A 353 16.58 36.46 31.66
C LYS A 353 17.04 36.70 33.10
N GLU A 354 17.67 37.83 33.40
CA GLU A 354 18.14 38.17 34.76
C GLU A 354 16.98 38.34 35.74
N ARG A 355 15.88 38.96 35.30
CA ARG A 355 14.67 39.17 36.10
C ARG A 355 13.91 37.87 36.37
N LEU A 356 13.88 36.94 35.43
CA LEU A 356 13.09 35.71 35.51
C LEU A 356 13.91 34.50 36.01
N ALA A 357 15.24 34.56 35.95
CA ALA A 357 16.09 33.50 36.47
C ALA A 357 15.86 33.29 37.97
N GLY A 358 15.69 32.03 38.37
CA GLY A 358 15.42 31.65 39.76
C GLY A 358 13.94 31.58 40.14
N HIS A 359 13.03 31.96 39.24
CA HIS A 359 11.60 31.68 39.40
C HIS A 359 11.25 30.28 38.84
N ASP A 360 10.41 29.54 39.56
CA ASP A 360 9.94 28.21 39.12
C ASP A 360 8.92 28.28 37.98
N ALA A 361 8.27 29.44 37.80
CA ALA A 361 7.32 29.69 36.72
C ALA A 361 7.17 31.20 36.43
N PHE A 362 6.76 31.53 35.22
CA PHE A 362 6.37 32.91 34.84
C PHE A 362 5.29 32.91 33.75
N VAL A 363 4.56 34.02 33.66
CA VAL A 363 3.45 34.19 32.72
C VAL A 363 3.92 34.76 31.40
N LEU A 364 3.41 34.22 30.29
CA LEU A 364 3.52 34.82 28.97
C LEU A 364 2.35 35.76 28.75
N CYS A 365 2.64 37.01 28.38
CA CYS A 365 1.67 38.07 28.16
C CYS A 365 1.75 38.61 26.73
N TYR A 366 0.64 38.66 26.01
CA TYR A 366 0.54 39.24 24.68
C TYR A 366 -0.49 40.37 24.69
N GLU A 367 -0.10 41.57 24.25
CA GLU A 367 -0.99 42.75 24.19
C GLU A 367 -1.74 43.03 25.51
N GLY A 368 -1.09 42.78 26.66
CA GLY A 368 -1.67 42.99 28.00
C GLY A 368 -2.55 41.84 28.50
N GLN A 369 -2.71 40.76 27.73
CA GLN A 369 -3.44 39.56 28.12
C GLN A 369 -2.47 38.44 28.50
N ASN A 370 -2.68 37.84 29.67
CA ASN A 370 -1.96 36.64 30.06
C ASN A 370 -2.49 35.46 29.25
N VAL A 371 -1.61 34.76 28.53
CA VAL A 371 -2.00 33.68 27.61
C VAL A 371 -1.56 32.28 28.06
N ALA A 372 -0.46 32.20 28.81
CA ALA A 372 0.11 30.93 29.26
C ALA A 372 1.02 31.10 30.48
N ILE A 373 1.32 30.00 31.17
CA ILE A 373 2.42 29.89 32.14
C ILE A 373 3.52 29.02 31.53
N LEU A 374 4.77 29.45 31.66
CA LEU A 374 5.94 28.60 31.42
C LEU A 374 6.49 28.14 32.78
N ARG A 375 6.45 26.84 33.04
CA ARG A 375 6.93 26.20 34.26
C ARG A 375 8.31 25.57 34.07
N GLN A 376 9.05 25.51 35.18
CA GLN A 376 10.40 24.95 35.28
C GLN A 376 11.33 25.51 34.18
N PRO A 377 11.45 26.85 34.07
CA PRO A 377 12.16 27.47 32.96
C PRO A 377 13.65 27.12 33.00
N GLU A 378 14.21 26.88 31.82
CA GLU A 378 15.63 26.63 31.61
C GLU A 378 16.15 27.61 30.58
N PHE A 379 17.08 28.48 31.00
CA PHE A 379 17.68 29.51 30.16
C PHE A 379 19.04 29.04 29.63
N TYR A 380 19.23 29.14 28.32
CA TYR A 380 20.47 28.76 27.62
C TYR A 380 20.81 29.74 26.49
N ASN A 381 22.05 29.68 26.01
CA ASN A 381 22.55 30.67 25.04
C ASN A 381 21.84 30.54 23.68
N HIS A 382 21.41 31.67 23.13
CA HIS A 382 20.94 31.75 21.76
C HIS A 382 22.13 31.96 20.82
N ASN A 383 22.86 30.90 20.48
CA ASN A 383 23.95 30.96 19.50
C ASN A 383 23.39 31.21 18.09
N LYS A 384 22.98 32.46 17.81
CA LYS A 384 22.18 32.87 16.64
C LYS A 384 22.81 32.49 15.30
N GLU A 385 24.12 32.70 15.14
CA GLU A 385 24.82 32.36 13.90
C GLU A 385 24.81 30.85 13.65
N GLU A 386 25.16 30.06 14.67
CA GLU A 386 25.09 28.60 14.60
C GLU A 386 23.66 28.13 14.29
N ARG A 387 22.66 28.72 14.98
CA ARG A 387 21.26 28.41 14.75
C ARG A 387 20.88 28.62 13.30
N CYS A 388 21.22 29.78 12.75
CA CYS A 388 20.86 30.14 11.39
C CYS A 388 21.56 29.23 10.37
N CYS A 389 22.86 29.00 10.54
CA CYS A 389 23.64 28.13 9.67
C CYS A 389 23.09 26.70 9.62
N ARG A 390 22.70 26.12 10.76
CA ARG A 390 22.15 24.76 10.82
C ARG A 390 20.73 24.68 10.28
N GLN A 391 19.87 25.62 10.66
CA GLN A 391 18.46 25.60 10.29
C GLN A 391 18.24 25.96 8.81
N PHE A 392 18.94 26.99 8.31
CA PHE A 392 18.71 27.57 6.98
C PHE A 392 19.81 27.24 5.96
N GLY A 393 20.97 26.73 6.38
CA GLY A 393 22.15 26.59 5.51
C GLY A 393 22.84 27.91 5.18
N THR A 394 22.49 29.00 5.88
CA THR A 394 23.07 30.34 5.73
C THR A 394 22.79 31.17 6.99
N SER A 395 23.62 32.19 7.27
CA SER A 395 23.39 33.18 8.34
C SER A 395 23.10 34.58 7.77
N ASN A 396 22.73 34.68 6.49
CA ASN A 396 22.48 35.94 5.81
C ASN A 396 21.32 36.74 6.43
N LYS A 397 21.62 37.90 7.02
CA LYS A 397 20.65 38.78 7.68
C LYS A 397 19.63 39.43 6.74
N GLY A 398 19.81 39.33 5.42
CA GLY A 398 18.82 39.71 4.42
C GLY A 398 17.68 38.70 4.26
N HIS A 399 17.83 37.49 4.80
CA HIS A 399 16.75 36.51 4.84
C HIS A 399 15.76 36.92 5.95
N PRO A 400 14.45 37.02 5.67
CA PRO A 400 13.52 37.75 6.53
C PRO A 400 13.29 37.07 7.89
N TYR A 401 13.31 35.73 7.97
CA TYR A 401 13.23 35.03 9.27
C TYR A 401 14.54 35.10 10.07
N ILE A 402 15.70 34.92 9.41
CA ILE A 402 17.03 35.11 10.03
C ILE A 402 17.17 36.52 10.61
N LYS A 403 16.66 37.54 9.92
CA LYS A 403 16.62 38.92 10.45
C LYS A 403 15.92 38.97 11.81
N MET A 404 14.73 38.40 11.93
CA MET A 404 13.99 38.33 13.20
C MET A 404 14.77 37.56 14.29
N ILE A 405 15.48 36.48 13.92
CA ILE A 405 16.34 35.74 14.88
C ILE A 405 17.46 36.65 15.41
N TYR A 406 18.14 37.41 14.55
CA TYR A 406 19.21 38.30 14.98
C TYR A 406 18.72 39.47 15.83
N GLU A 407 17.52 39.99 15.53
CA GLU A 407 16.86 41.07 16.27
C GLU A 407 16.25 40.63 17.61
N SER A 408 16.05 39.32 17.81
CA SER A 408 15.53 38.74 19.06
C SER A 408 16.58 38.72 20.19
N GLY A 409 16.19 38.22 21.37
CA GLY A 409 17.07 38.11 22.54
C GLY A 409 18.25 37.13 22.38
N ASP A 410 19.27 37.32 23.22
CA ASP A 410 20.52 36.51 23.22
C ASP A 410 20.41 35.22 24.06
N TRP A 411 19.29 35.02 24.74
CA TRP A 411 18.96 33.82 25.49
C TRP A 411 17.75 33.14 24.88
N LEU A 412 17.67 31.82 25.03
CA LEU A 412 16.47 31.03 24.81
C LEU A 412 15.98 30.52 26.16
N VAL A 413 14.66 30.39 26.31
CA VAL A 413 14.04 29.74 27.47
C VAL A 413 13.16 28.58 27.03
N GLY A 414 13.43 27.41 27.60
CA GLY A 414 12.61 26.21 27.46
C GLY A 414 11.86 25.88 28.75
N GLY A 415 10.80 25.09 28.68
CA GLY A 415 9.99 24.76 29.84
C GLY A 415 8.69 24.05 29.50
N ASP A 416 7.94 23.66 30.54
CA ASP A 416 6.60 23.11 30.38
C ASP A 416 5.60 24.26 30.19
N LEU A 417 4.82 24.22 29.11
CA LEU A 417 3.89 25.28 28.76
C LEU A 417 2.46 24.87 29.12
N GLU A 418 1.76 25.75 29.83
CA GLU A 418 0.34 25.61 30.16
C GLU A 418 -0.42 26.80 29.57
N VAL A 419 -1.22 26.56 28.53
CA VAL A 419 -1.94 27.60 27.80
C VAL A 419 -3.37 27.68 28.31
N PHE A 420 -3.80 28.87 28.72
CA PHE A 420 -5.08 29.03 29.42
C PHE A 420 -6.27 28.73 28.52
N GLU A 421 -6.27 29.33 27.33
CA GLU A 421 -7.40 29.26 26.41
C GLU A 421 -6.89 29.07 24.98
N ARG A 422 -7.79 28.62 24.09
CA ARG A 422 -7.50 28.54 22.67
C ARG A 422 -7.16 29.93 22.13
N ILE A 423 -6.08 30.02 21.36
CA ILE A 423 -5.70 31.26 20.69
C ILE A 423 -6.68 31.54 19.55
N CYS A 424 -7.40 32.65 19.65
CA CYS A 424 -8.29 33.18 18.62
C CYS A 424 -7.74 34.52 18.09
N TRP A 425 -7.68 34.66 16.77
CA TRP A 425 -7.09 35.86 16.14
C TRP A 425 -8.13 36.95 15.85
N ASN A 426 -9.42 36.61 15.91
CA ASN A 426 -10.55 37.51 15.68
C ASN A 426 -10.45 38.27 14.35
N ASP A 427 -9.85 37.64 13.34
CA ASP A 427 -9.62 38.20 12.00
C ASP A 427 -10.64 37.69 10.96
N GLY A 428 -11.70 37.03 11.43
CA GLY A 428 -12.73 36.42 10.58
C GLY A 428 -12.34 35.07 9.96
N LEU A 429 -11.19 34.49 10.36
CA LEU A 429 -10.69 33.22 9.80
C LEU A 429 -10.55 32.10 10.85
N ASP A 430 -10.94 32.32 12.10
CA ASP A 430 -10.77 31.34 13.17
C ASP A 430 -11.54 30.03 12.92
N GLU A 431 -12.65 30.07 12.17
CA GLU A 431 -13.38 28.86 11.75
C GLU A 431 -12.53 27.89 10.90
N TYR A 432 -11.48 28.38 10.25
CA TYR A 432 -10.56 27.54 9.47
C TYR A 432 -9.36 27.07 10.30
N ARG A 433 -9.12 27.60 11.51
CA ARG A 433 -7.97 27.25 12.35
C ARG A 433 -8.25 26.00 13.17
N LEU A 434 -8.48 24.89 12.50
CA LEU A 434 -8.81 23.60 13.13
C LEU A 434 -7.56 22.97 13.77
N THR A 435 -7.67 22.50 15.01
CA THR A 435 -6.58 21.76 15.68
C THR A 435 -6.36 20.39 15.02
N PRO A 436 -5.21 19.73 15.24
CA PRO A 436 -5.00 18.37 14.74
C PRO A 436 -6.07 17.37 15.23
N LYS A 437 -6.58 17.51 16.46
CA LYS A 437 -7.68 16.67 16.96
C LYS A 437 -9.00 16.97 16.22
N GLU A 438 -9.33 18.24 16.02
CA GLU A 438 -10.51 18.64 15.26
C GLU A 438 -10.47 18.17 13.80
N LEU A 439 -9.29 18.20 13.17
CA LEU A 439 -9.08 17.67 11.82
C LEU A 439 -9.28 16.15 11.77
N ARG A 440 -8.70 15.39 12.71
CA ARG A 440 -8.93 13.94 12.81
C ARG A 440 -10.42 13.62 12.93
N GLU A 441 -11.12 14.34 13.80
CA GLU A 441 -12.57 14.18 13.98
C GLU A 441 -13.34 14.55 12.70
N ARG A 442 -12.91 15.61 11.99
CA ARG A 442 -13.51 15.99 10.70
C ARG A 442 -13.33 14.90 9.65
N PHE A 443 -12.16 14.29 9.54
CA PHE A 443 -11.91 13.18 8.62
C PHE A 443 -12.71 11.93 8.97
N LYS A 444 -12.84 11.62 10.27
CA LYS A 444 -13.71 10.54 10.75
C LYS A 444 -15.17 10.76 10.37
N LYS A 445 -15.70 11.97 10.57
CA LYS A 445 -17.07 12.34 10.16
C LYS A 445 -17.27 12.25 8.64
N LEU A 446 -16.25 12.60 7.86
CA LEU A 446 -16.25 12.44 6.41
C LEU A 446 -16.11 10.98 5.97
N LYS A 447 -15.85 10.04 6.90
CA LYS A 447 -15.56 8.62 6.62
C LYS A 447 -14.39 8.47 5.64
N ALA A 448 -13.37 9.31 5.79
CA ALA A 448 -12.17 9.26 4.96
C ALA A 448 -11.42 7.95 5.23
N ASP A 449 -11.09 7.20 4.17
CA ASP A 449 -10.24 6.01 4.26
C ASP A 449 -8.78 6.30 3.85
N ALA A 450 -8.53 7.48 3.29
CA ALA A 450 -7.22 8.08 3.12
C ALA A 450 -7.31 9.61 3.25
N VAL A 451 -6.29 10.23 3.84
CA VAL A 451 -6.13 11.68 3.88
C VAL A 451 -4.82 12.05 3.21
N PHE A 452 -4.87 12.97 2.25
CA PHE A 452 -3.68 13.50 1.58
C PHE A 452 -3.60 15.01 1.77
N ALA A 453 -2.43 15.53 2.14
CA ALA A 453 -2.26 16.94 2.46
C ALA A 453 -1.50 17.71 1.39
N PHE A 454 -1.93 18.94 1.15
CA PHE A 454 -1.22 19.91 0.33
C PHE A 454 -0.90 21.16 1.16
N GLN A 455 0.38 21.32 1.51
CA GLN A 455 0.91 22.53 2.14
C GLN A 455 1.06 23.64 1.10
N LEU A 456 0.61 24.85 1.43
CA LEU A 456 0.79 26.01 0.57
C LEU A 456 0.89 27.32 1.36
N ARG A 457 1.66 28.26 0.81
CA ARG A 457 1.68 29.68 1.24
C ARG A 457 1.25 30.63 0.12
N ASN A 458 1.09 30.12 -1.10
CA ASN A 458 0.82 30.88 -2.31
C ASN A 458 -0.63 30.67 -2.78
N PRO A 459 -1.18 31.55 -3.62
CA PRO A 459 -2.44 31.30 -4.33
C PRO A 459 -2.42 30.00 -5.17
N ILE A 460 -3.59 29.40 -5.37
CA ILE A 460 -3.75 28.16 -6.13
C ILE A 460 -4.07 28.47 -7.60
N HIS A 461 -3.22 28.02 -8.52
CA HIS A 461 -3.55 27.94 -9.95
C HIS A 461 -3.90 26.49 -10.33
N ASN A 462 -4.43 26.29 -11.54
CA ASN A 462 -4.92 24.98 -11.98
C ASN A 462 -3.81 23.92 -12.07
N GLY A 463 -2.54 24.32 -12.16
CA GLY A 463 -1.41 23.39 -12.02
C GLY A 463 -1.33 22.72 -10.65
N HIS A 464 -1.58 23.44 -9.56
CA HIS A 464 -1.69 22.85 -8.22
C HIS A 464 -2.94 21.97 -8.13
N ALA A 465 -4.06 22.42 -8.70
CA ALA A 465 -5.30 21.65 -8.72
C ALA A 465 -5.16 20.31 -9.46
N LEU A 466 -4.49 20.32 -10.61
CA LEU A 466 -4.18 19.12 -11.39
C LEU A 466 -3.46 18.06 -10.55
N LEU A 467 -2.54 18.48 -9.70
CA LEU A 467 -1.78 17.56 -8.84
C LEU A 467 -2.59 17.01 -7.69
N MET A 468 -3.42 17.84 -7.07
CA MET A 468 -4.33 17.39 -6.03
C MET A 468 -5.35 16.40 -6.60
N ALA A 469 -5.89 16.68 -7.79
CA ALA A 469 -6.80 15.78 -8.51
C ALA A 469 -6.09 14.48 -8.96
N ASP A 470 -4.87 14.56 -9.47
CA ASP A 470 -4.07 13.39 -9.85
C ASP A 470 -3.71 12.50 -8.66
N THR A 471 -3.41 13.11 -7.51
CA THR A 471 -3.14 12.37 -6.26
C THR A 471 -4.39 11.62 -5.83
N ARG A 472 -5.55 12.28 -5.83
CA ARG A 472 -6.84 11.65 -5.54
C ARG A 472 -7.08 10.44 -6.45
N ARG A 473 -6.98 10.63 -7.77
CA ARG A 473 -7.17 9.56 -8.77
C ARG A 473 -6.24 8.37 -8.51
N LYS A 474 -4.97 8.60 -8.20
CA LYS A 474 -4.01 7.54 -7.87
C LYS A 474 -4.38 6.78 -6.59
N LEU A 475 -4.95 7.45 -5.59
CA LEU A 475 -5.44 6.79 -4.39
C LEU A 475 -6.68 5.94 -4.70
N GLU A 476 -7.59 6.43 -5.53
CA GLU A 476 -8.75 5.66 -6.01
C GLU A 476 -8.31 4.41 -6.79
N GLU A 477 -7.30 4.53 -7.67
CA GLU A 477 -6.69 3.41 -8.39
C GLU A 477 -6.03 2.37 -7.47
N ARG A 478 -5.59 2.79 -6.28
CA ARG A 478 -5.06 1.90 -5.23
C ARG A 478 -6.14 1.25 -4.37
N GLY A 479 -7.41 1.55 -4.60
CA GLY A 479 -8.56 0.96 -3.91
C GLY A 479 -9.12 1.78 -2.75
N TYR A 480 -8.59 2.98 -2.47
CA TYR A 480 -9.23 3.91 -1.53
C TYR A 480 -10.53 4.43 -2.15
N ARG A 481 -11.63 4.36 -1.41
CA ARG A 481 -12.97 4.72 -1.86
C ARG A 481 -13.33 6.16 -1.54
N ASN A 482 -12.73 6.74 -0.50
CA ASN A 482 -13.03 8.10 -0.06
C ASN A 482 -11.76 8.85 0.39
N PRO A 483 -10.80 9.07 -0.53
CA PRO A 483 -9.65 9.91 -0.26
C PRO A 483 -10.09 11.37 -0.06
N VAL A 484 -9.66 12.00 1.03
CA VAL A 484 -9.97 13.39 1.37
C VAL A 484 -8.72 14.26 1.29
N LEU A 485 -8.83 15.39 0.58
CA LEU A 485 -7.79 16.40 0.50
C LEU A 485 -7.83 17.27 1.77
N LEU A 486 -6.70 17.38 2.46
CA LEU A 486 -6.43 18.45 3.41
C LEU A 486 -5.71 19.59 2.67
N LEU A 487 -6.48 20.58 2.22
CA LEU A 487 -5.96 21.81 1.62
C LEU A 487 -5.57 22.77 2.74
N HIS A 488 -4.27 22.94 2.96
CA HIS A 488 -3.79 23.40 4.26
C HIS A 488 -2.88 24.63 4.15
N PRO A 489 -3.42 25.81 3.78
CA PRO A 489 -2.65 27.04 3.75
C PRO A 489 -2.01 27.36 5.10
N LEU A 490 -0.75 27.78 5.07
CA LEU A 490 -0.07 28.33 6.24
C LEU A 490 -0.63 29.73 6.56
N GLY A 491 -0.89 29.98 7.83
CA GLY A 491 -1.49 31.22 8.33
C GLY A 491 -0.74 31.95 9.43
N GLY A 492 0.41 31.45 9.88
CA GLY A 492 1.34 32.24 10.70
C GLY A 492 2.03 33.33 9.90
N TRP A 493 3.09 33.91 10.48
CA TRP A 493 3.88 34.95 9.84
C TRP A 493 4.41 34.51 8.46
N THR A 494 4.31 35.40 7.49
CA THR A 494 4.89 35.29 6.15
C THR A 494 5.65 36.58 5.82
N LYS A 495 6.62 36.53 4.91
CA LYS A 495 7.35 37.72 4.48
C LYS A 495 6.45 38.68 3.70
N ASP A 496 6.86 39.94 3.64
CA ASP A 496 6.02 41.05 3.15
C ASP A 496 5.58 40.94 1.67
N ASP A 497 6.34 40.26 0.82
CA ASP A 497 6.01 40.11 -0.61
C ASP A 497 5.10 38.91 -0.93
N ASP A 498 4.72 38.11 0.08
CA ASP A 498 3.73 37.03 -0.06
C ASP A 498 2.30 37.59 -0.01
N VAL A 499 1.36 36.88 -0.63
CA VAL A 499 -0.06 37.28 -0.62
C VAL A 499 -0.64 37.07 0.78
N PRO A 500 -1.28 38.08 1.40
CA PRO A 500 -1.85 37.98 2.74
C PRO A 500 -2.85 36.83 2.89
N LEU A 501 -2.90 36.25 4.09
CA LEU A 501 -3.77 35.11 4.40
C LEU A 501 -5.26 35.34 4.05
N PRO A 502 -5.91 36.48 4.38
CA PRO A 502 -7.31 36.70 4.03
C PRO A 502 -7.57 36.65 2.52
N VAL A 503 -6.65 37.20 1.73
CA VAL A 503 -6.73 37.18 0.26
C VAL A 503 -6.57 35.75 -0.26
N ARG A 504 -5.63 34.98 0.29
CA ARG A 504 -5.44 33.56 -0.07
C ARG A 504 -6.66 32.72 0.26
N ILE A 505 -7.24 32.88 1.45
CA ILE A 505 -8.46 32.14 1.82
C ILE A 505 -9.64 32.50 0.91
N LYS A 506 -9.84 33.79 0.61
CA LYS A 506 -10.86 34.22 -0.37
C LYS A 506 -10.62 33.56 -1.73
N GLN A 507 -9.37 33.52 -2.19
CA GLN A 507 -8.98 32.89 -3.46
C GLN A 507 -9.20 31.37 -3.46
N HIS A 508 -8.87 30.67 -2.37
CA HIS A 508 -9.08 29.22 -2.26
C HIS A 508 -10.57 28.86 -2.20
N LYS A 509 -11.39 29.69 -1.53
CA LYS A 509 -12.86 29.55 -1.56
C LYS A 509 -13.41 29.68 -2.98
N ALA A 510 -12.93 30.64 -3.77
CA ALA A 510 -13.33 30.79 -5.17
C ALA A 510 -12.96 29.56 -6.02
N ILE A 511 -11.79 28.95 -5.79
CA ILE A 511 -11.38 27.68 -6.44
C ILE A 511 -12.35 26.53 -6.11
N LEU A 512 -12.76 26.41 -4.85
CA LEU A 512 -13.73 25.40 -4.41
C LEU A 512 -15.14 25.67 -4.98
N GLN A 513 -15.59 26.92 -4.98
CA GLN A 513 -16.88 27.33 -5.56
C GLN A 513 -16.94 27.06 -7.06
N ALA A 514 -15.84 27.30 -7.78
CA ALA A 514 -15.69 26.99 -9.20
C ALA A 514 -15.55 25.47 -9.48
N LYS A 515 -15.54 24.62 -8.44
CA LYS A 515 -15.38 23.16 -8.53
C LYS A 515 -14.11 22.72 -9.26
N VAL A 516 -13.08 23.57 -9.26
CA VAL A 516 -11.74 23.19 -9.72
C VAL A 516 -11.14 22.12 -8.80
N LEU A 517 -11.48 22.20 -7.52
CA LEU A 517 -11.34 21.12 -6.54
C LEU A 517 -12.73 20.77 -6.03
N ASP A 518 -13.00 19.50 -5.80
CA ASP A 518 -14.27 19.04 -5.26
C ASP A 518 -14.43 19.46 -3.78
N PRO A 519 -15.46 20.28 -3.43
CA PRO A 519 -15.67 20.72 -2.05
C PRO A 519 -16.08 19.62 -1.09
N GLU A 520 -16.73 18.55 -1.57
CA GLU A 520 -17.23 17.47 -0.70
C GLU A 520 -16.09 16.62 -0.14
N SER A 521 -15.03 16.46 -0.95
CA SER A 521 -13.83 15.71 -0.58
C SER A 521 -12.62 16.58 -0.24
N THR A 522 -12.83 17.87 0.04
CA THR A 522 -11.77 18.80 0.43
C THR A 522 -12.06 19.45 1.77
N VAL A 523 -11.13 19.36 2.71
CA VAL A 523 -11.11 20.12 3.96
C VAL A 523 -10.12 21.27 3.80
N LEU A 524 -10.64 22.50 3.78
CA LEU A 524 -9.84 23.73 3.85
C LEU A 524 -9.61 24.09 5.32
N ALA A 525 -8.36 24.11 5.78
CA ALA A 525 -7.97 24.51 7.12
C ALA A 525 -6.69 25.35 7.11
N ILE A 526 -6.45 26.14 8.15
CA ILE A 526 -5.29 27.01 8.30
C ILE A 526 -4.30 26.35 9.25
N PHE A 527 -3.06 26.18 8.80
CA PHE A 527 -1.96 25.73 9.62
C PHE A 527 -1.32 26.95 10.33
N PRO A 528 -1.28 27.01 11.68
CA PRO A 528 -0.95 28.24 12.40
C PRO A 528 0.55 28.59 12.45
N SER A 529 1.44 27.69 12.02
CA SER A 529 2.88 27.90 12.10
C SER A 529 3.34 29.13 11.32
N PRO A 530 4.30 29.90 11.86
CA PRO A 530 5.10 30.83 11.07
C PRO A 530 5.83 30.12 9.91
N MET A 531 5.97 30.80 8.78
CA MET A 531 6.76 30.35 7.63
C MET A 531 8.20 30.81 7.81
N MET A 532 9.13 29.86 7.92
CA MET A 532 10.56 30.14 8.10
C MET A 532 11.29 30.38 6.78
N TYR A 533 10.82 29.82 5.66
CA TYR A 533 11.53 29.78 4.38
C TYR A 533 12.85 28.98 4.44
N ALA A 534 12.88 27.91 5.23
CA ALA A 534 14.07 27.07 5.48
C ALA A 534 14.14 25.80 4.60
N GLY A 535 13.41 25.77 3.47
CA GLY A 535 13.58 24.75 2.43
C GLY A 535 13.48 23.30 2.93
N PRO A 536 14.48 22.44 2.64
CA PRO A 536 14.49 21.04 3.04
C PRO A 536 14.42 20.79 4.57
N THR A 537 14.84 21.74 5.40
CA THR A 537 14.69 21.65 6.86
C THR A 537 13.23 21.85 7.25
N GLU A 538 12.58 22.89 6.73
CA GLU A 538 11.20 23.23 7.07
C GLU A 538 10.16 22.32 6.42
N VAL A 539 10.41 21.75 5.24
CA VAL A 539 9.45 20.82 4.63
C VAL A 539 9.21 19.57 5.48
N GLN A 540 10.21 19.15 6.26
CA GLN A 540 10.05 18.07 7.24
C GLN A 540 9.08 18.48 8.37
N TRP A 541 9.22 19.70 8.90
CA TRP A 541 8.26 20.26 9.86
C TRP A 541 6.83 20.32 9.29
N HIS A 542 6.68 20.79 8.05
CA HIS A 542 5.38 20.83 7.38
C HIS A 542 4.74 19.44 7.22
N ALA A 543 5.54 18.40 6.97
CA ALA A 543 5.05 17.04 6.88
C ALA A 543 4.72 16.47 8.27
N LYS A 544 5.62 16.60 9.24
CA LYS A 544 5.42 16.16 10.63
C LYS A 544 4.14 16.74 11.22
N ALA A 545 3.89 18.03 11.03
CA ALA A 545 2.67 18.69 11.50
C ALA A 545 1.39 18.06 10.90
N ARG A 546 1.44 17.53 9.68
CA ARG A 546 0.30 16.89 8.99
C ARG A 546 0.15 15.43 9.40
N MET A 547 1.24 14.76 9.74
CA MET A 547 1.18 13.46 10.42
C MET A 547 0.34 13.56 11.71
N ALA A 548 0.46 14.67 12.46
CA ALA A 548 -0.34 14.92 13.65
C ALA A 548 -1.85 15.02 13.37
N THR A 549 -2.28 15.37 12.14
CA THR A 549 -3.70 15.46 11.75
C THR A 549 -4.28 14.12 11.25
N GLY A 550 -3.49 13.04 11.25
CA GLY A 550 -3.90 11.75 10.68
C GLY A 550 -3.78 11.69 9.16
N THR A 551 -3.01 12.59 8.54
CA THR A 551 -2.68 12.50 7.12
C THR A 551 -1.87 11.22 6.84
N ASN A 552 -2.17 10.55 5.73
CA ASN A 552 -1.44 9.37 5.26
C ASN A 552 -0.48 9.70 4.11
N PHE A 553 -0.84 10.67 3.26
CA PHE A 553 -0.08 11.05 2.08
C PHE A 553 0.30 12.52 2.10
N TYR A 554 1.55 12.86 1.80
CA TYR A 554 2.01 14.26 1.79
C TYR A 554 2.53 14.65 0.41
N ILE A 555 1.85 15.61 -0.24
CA ILE A 555 2.26 16.09 -1.56
C ILE A 555 3.42 17.09 -1.39
N VAL A 556 4.54 16.84 -2.08
CA VAL A 556 5.73 17.71 -2.02
C VAL A 556 6.18 18.19 -3.40
N GLY A 557 6.20 19.52 -3.55
CA GLY A 557 6.59 20.28 -4.74
C GLY A 557 8.08 20.34 -5.07
N ARG A 558 8.39 21.05 -6.16
CA ARG A 558 9.73 21.61 -6.42
C ARG A 558 9.98 22.79 -5.46
N ASP A 559 11.19 22.87 -4.91
CA ASP A 559 11.65 23.92 -3.99
C ASP A 559 10.66 24.21 -2.83
N PRO A 560 10.18 23.16 -2.12
CA PRO A 560 9.20 23.35 -1.06
C PRO A 560 9.83 24.16 0.07
N ALA A 561 9.08 25.14 0.57
CA ALA A 561 9.56 26.07 1.58
C ALA A 561 10.81 26.89 1.19
N GLY A 562 11.19 26.92 -0.09
CA GLY A 562 12.30 27.73 -0.57
C GLY A 562 11.92 29.19 -0.83
N MET A 563 12.96 30.02 -0.95
CA MET A 563 12.90 31.38 -1.46
C MET A 563 14.21 31.71 -2.20
N PRO A 564 14.24 32.77 -3.02
CA PRO A 564 15.49 33.26 -3.58
C PRO A 564 16.45 33.76 -2.49
N HIS A 565 17.73 33.52 -2.67
CA HIS A 565 18.80 34.08 -1.84
C HIS A 565 18.73 35.62 -1.83
N PRO A 566 18.79 36.27 -0.66
CA PRO A 566 18.63 37.73 -0.54
C PRO A 566 19.54 38.54 -1.48
N ASP A 567 20.82 38.20 -1.56
CA ASP A 567 21.79 38.95 -2.38
C ASP A 567 21.82 38.51 -3.85
N THR A 568 21.99 37.21 -4.12
CA THR A 568 22.23 36.70 -5.47
C THR A 568 20.97 36.49 -6.31
N LYS A 569 19.79 36.50 -5.67
CA LYS A 569 18.46 36.24 -6.28
C LYS A 569 18.30 34.86 -6.94
N LYS A 570 19.26 33.95 -6.79
CA LYS A 570 19.13 32.52 -7.17
C LYS A 570 18.34 31.77 -6.11
N ASP A 571 17.76 30.61 -6.45
CA ASP A 571 17.09 29.74 -5.47
C ASP A 571 18.05 29.43 -4.30
N LEU A 572 17.63 29.65 -3.04
CA LEU A 572 18.47 29.44 -1.85
C LEU A 572 18.80 27.95 -1.66
N TYR A 573 17.88 27.08 -2.06
CA TYR A 573 18.03 25.63 -1.97
C TYR A 573 18.00 25.03 -3.37
N ASN A 574 18.60 23.84 -3.50
CA ASN A 574 18.39 23.06 -4.71
C ASN A 574 16.91 22.62 -4.77
N PRO A 575 16.22 22.86 -5.88
CA PRO A 575 14.78 22.62 -5.99
C PRO A 575 14.33 21.16 -5.79
N THR A 576 15.24 20.20 -5.88
CA THR A 576 14.95 18.76 -5.68
C THR A 576 15.22 18.28 -4.27
N HIS A 577 15.94 19.05 -3.44
CA HIS A 577 16.39 18.58 -2.13
C HIS A 577 15.24 18.39 -1.15
N GLY A 578 14.21 19.24 -1.20
CA GLY A 578 13.07 19.11 -0.29
C GLY A 578 12.38 17.74 -0.40
N ALA A 579 12.06 17.30 -1.61
CA ALA A 579 11.46 15.98 -1.84
C ALA A 579 12.41 14.84 -1.45
N LYS A 580 13.70 14.91 -1.83
CA LYS A 580 14.71 13.88 -1.53
C LYS A 580 14.93 13.71 -0.02
N VAL A 581 15.10 14.82 0.71
CA VAL A 581 15.28 14.80 2.16
C VAL A 581 14.04 14.22 2.83
N LEU A 582 12.85 14.62 2.40
CA LEU A 582 11.60 14.15 2.99
C LEU A 582 11.41 12.64 2.84
N THR A 583 11.78 12.07 1.68
CA THR A 583 11.69 10.61 1.44
C THR A 583 12.64 9.77 2.30
N SER A 584 13.68 10.35 2.87
CA SER A 584 14.66 9.66 3.72
C SER A 584 14.69 10.19 5.16
N ALA A 585 13.76 11.08 5.53
CA ALA A 585 13.79 11.75 6.82
C ALA A 585 13.30 10.79 7.94
N PRO A 586 14.09 10.61 9.02
CA PRO A 586 13.68 9.77 10.13
C PRO A 586 12.44 10.32 10.84
N GLY A 587 11.60 9.42 11.36
CA GLY A 587 10.41 9.77 12.14
C GLY A 587 9.19 10.20 11.32
N LEU A 588 9.21 10.06 9.98
CA LEU A 588 8.08 10.35 9.09
C LEU A 588 7.42 9.09 8.49
N ASN A 589 7.67 7.93 9.08
CA ASN A 589 7.31 6.62 8.52
C ASN A 589 5.79 6.41 8.34
N GLN A 590 4.95 7.23 8.97
CA GLN A 590 3.48 7.17 8.84
C GLN A 590 2.96 7.94 7.62
N LEU A 591 3.83 8.69 6.92
CA LEU A 591 3.49 9.44 5.72
C LEU A 591 4.12 8.81 4.49
N GLU A 592 3.31 8.54 3.48
CA GLU A 592 3.79 8.29 2.13
C GLU A 592 3.98 9.62 1.39
N ILE A 593 5.20 9.87 0.94
CA ILE A 593 5.55 11.11 0.26
C ILE A 593 5.17 11.01 -1.22
N VAL A 594 4.32 11.93 -1.69
CA VAL A 594 3.85 12.00 -3.07
C VAL A 594 4.62 13.12 -3.80
N PRO A 595 5.65 12.79 -4.59
CA PRO A 595 6.43 13.80 -5.28
C PRO A 595 5.63 14.46 -6.40
N PHE A 596 5.83 15.76 -6.54
CA PHE A 596 5.19 16.60 -7.55
C PHE A 596 5.74 16.32 -8.94
N ARG A 597 4.84 16.14 -9.91
CA ARG A 597 5.16 16.21 -11.33
C ARG A 597 5.05 17.65 -11.79
N VAL A 598 6.03 18.13 -12.54
CA VAL A 598 6.02 19.50 -13.07
C VAL A 598 4.75 19.67 -13.92
N ALA A 599 3.95 20.69 -13.63
CA ALA A 599 2.77 21.05 -14.41
C ALA A 599 2.99 22.45 -15.02
N ALA A 600 2.62 22.60 -16.28
CA ALA A 600 2.74 23.84 -17.04
C ALA A 600 1.50 24.05 -17.93
N TYR A 601 1.31 25.26 -18.45
CA TYR A 601 0.16 25.54 -19.29
C TYR A 601 0.40 25.02 -20.70
N ASN A 602 -0.36 24.02 -21.14
CA ASN A 602 -0.25 23.49 -22.49
C ASN A 602 -1.04 24.40 -23.45
N THR A 603 -0.34 25.07 -24.37
CA THR A 603 -0.89 26.07 -25.28
C THR A 603 -1.79 25.46 -26.37
N LYS A 604 -1.54 24.20 -26.77
CA LYS A 604 -2.38 23.46 -27.73
C LYS A 604 -3.67 22.98 -27.08
N ARG A 605 -3.58 22.40 -25.88
CA ARG A 605 -4.74 21.88 -25.12
C ARG A 605 -5.53 22.96 -24.39
N LYS A 606 -4.94 24.14 -24.22
CA LYS A 606 -5.49 25.28 -23.48
C LYS A 606 -5.88 24.94 -22.04
N CYS A 607 -5.03 24.18 -21.37
CA CYS A 607 -5.23 23.78 -19.98
C CYS A 607 -3.88 23.52 -19.29
N MET A 608 -3.91 23.40 -17.96
CA MET A 608 -2.75 22.93 -17.22
C MET A 608 -2.57 21.43 -17.44
N ASP A 609 -1.35 21.00 -17.74
CA ASP A 609 -1.00 19.61 -18.03
C ASP A 609 0.37 19.26 -17.43
N PHE A 610 0.64 17.97 -17.27
CA PHE A 610 1.95 17.50 -16.82
C PHE A 610 2.99 17.75 -17.92
N PHE A 611 4.09 18.41 -17.56
CA PHE A 611 5.14 18.78 -18.49
C PHE A 611 5.76 17.54 -19.14
N ASP A 612 5.77 17.55 -20.48
CA ASP A 612 6.42 16.56 -21.31
C ASP A 612 7.66 17.18 -21.98
N PRO A 613 8.88 16.72 -21.64
CA PRO A 613 10.11 17.22 -22.24
C PRO A 613 10.18 17.04 -23.76
N GLU A 614 9.52 16.03 -24.31
CA GLU A 614 9.54 15.74 -25.76
C GLU A 614 8.75 16.78 -26.57
N ASN A 615 7.77 17.43 -25.95
CA ASN A 615 6.89 18.41 -26.57
C ASN A 615 7.01 19.79 -25.88
N ARG A 616 8.24 20.18 -25.51
CA ARG A 616 8.50 21.35 -24.66
C ARG A 616 7.87 22.64 -25.19
N GLU A 617 7.86 22.84 -26.50
CA GLU A 617 7.30 24.00 -27.20
C GLU A 617 5.80 24.20 -26.97
N ASP A 618 5.09 23.14 -26.57
CA ASP A 618 3.67 23.20 -26.25
C ASP A 618 3.39 23.76 -24.86
N TYR A 619 4.41 23.96 -24.02
CA TYR A 619 4.25 24.35 -22.62
C TYR A 619 4.73 25.77 -22.34
N ASP A 620 3.83 26.60 -21.79
CA ASP A 620 4.14 27.91 -21.23
C ASP A 620 4.28 27.84 -19.70
N PHE A 621 5.44 28.27 -19.21
CA PHE A 621 5.75 28.33 -17.78
C PHE A 621 5.44 29.73 -17.24
N ILE A 622 4.25 29.88 -16.65
CA ILE A 622 3.83 31.14 -16.03
C ILE A 622 4.35 31.17 -14.59
N SER A 623 5.49 31.85 -14.39
CA SER A 623 6.08 32.02 -13.05
C SER A 623 5.22 32.93 -12.16
N GLY A 624 5.38 32.82 -10.84
CA GLY A 624 4.72 33.73 -9.89
C GLY A 624 5.06 35.21 -10.15
N THR A 625 6.25 35.53 -10.66
CA THR A 625 6.61 36.89 -11.07
C THR A 625 5.82 37.35 -12.29
N ARG A 626 5.68 36.51 -13.32
CA ARG A 626 4.85 36.82 -14.49
C ARG A 626 3.36 36.93 -14.12
N MET A 627 2.85 36.01 -13.30
CA MET A 627 1.49 36.06 -12.77
C MET A 627 1.23 37.39 -12.03
N ARG A 628 2.13 37.81 -11.15
CA ARG A 628 2.00 39.09 -10.44
C ARG A 628 2.04 40.30 -11.37
N LYS A 629 2.87 40.25 -12.42
CA LYS A 629 2.92 41.30 -13.45
C LYS A 629 1.57 41.45 -14.15
N LEU A 630 1.02 40.34 -14.67
CA LEU A 630 -0.30 40.31 -15.33
C LEU A 630 -1.38 40.90 -14.41
N ALA A 631 -1.42 40.46 -13.15
CA ALA A 631 -2.41 40.92 -12.17
C ALA A 631 -2.34 42.44 -11.93
N ARG A 632 -1.13 43.01 -11.82
CA ARG A 632 -0.90 44.47 -11.63
C ARG A 632 -1.24 45.30 -12.87
N GLU A 633 -1.02 44.74 -14.05
CA GLU A 633 -1.32 45.38 -15.34
C GLU A 633 -2.81 45.27 -15.68
N GLY A 634 -3.57 44.44 -14.94
CA GLY A 634 -4.98 44.18 -15.21
C GLY A 634 -5.19 43.24 -16.39
N GLU A 635 -4.14 42.53 -16.82
CA GLU A 635 -4.19 41.50 -17.84
C GLU A 635 -4.65 40.16 -17.23
N THR A 636 -5.27 39.31 -18.03
CA THR A 636 -5.70 37.97 -17.61
C THR A 636 -4.69 36.93 -18.10
N PRO A 637 -4.32 35.92 -17.29
CA PRO A 637 -3.55 34.79 -17.77
C PRO A 637 -4.34 34.02 -18.85
N PRO A 638 -3.69 33.12 -19.60
CA PRO A 638 -4.39 32.24 -20.53
C PRO A 638 -5.56 31.50 -19.86
N ASP A 639 -6.66 31.36 -20.60
CA ASP A 639 -7.84 30.62 -20.13
C ASP A 639 -7.44 29.20 -19.70
N GLY A 640 -8.01 28.71 -18.58
CA GLY A 640 -7.63 27.43 -18.00
C GLY A 640 -6.36 27.44 -17.12
N PHE A 641 -5.64 28.57 -16.97
CA PHE A 641 -4.55 28.69 -16.00
C PHE A 641 -5.05 28.77 -14.54
N MET A 642 -6.12 29.51 -14.30
CA MET A 642 -6.75 29.70 -12.99
C MET A 642 -8.24 29.98 -13.18
N ALA A 643 -9.09 29.58 -12.23
CA ALA A 643 -10.50 29.96 -12.26
C ALA A 643 -10.68 31.48 -12.33
N PRO A 644 -11.60 32.01 -13.15
CA PRO A 644 -11.79 33.45 -13.35
C PRO A 644 -12.03 34.24 -12.04
N GLU A 645 -12.91 33.76 -11.17
CA GLU A 645 -13.24 34.40 -9.90
C GLU A 645 -12.03 34.41 -8.95
N ALA A 646 -11.25 33.33 -8.98
CA ALA A 646 -10.02 33.23 -8.20
C ALA A 646 -8.92 34.16 -8.73
N TRP A 647 -8.85 34.37 -10.05
CA TRP A 647 -7.96 35.34 -10.68
C TRP A 647 -8.36 36.78 -10.33
N GLU A 648 -9.66 37.09 -10.38
CA GLU A 648 -10.18 38.42 -10.07
C GLU A 648 -9.77 38.87 -8.67
N ILE A 649 -9.90 38.00 -7.66
CA ILE A 649 -9.45 38.27 -6.28
C ILE A 649 -7.97 38.63 -6.23
N LEU A 650 -7.12 37.93 -6.99
CA LEU A 650 -5.69 38.25 -7.05
C LEU A 650 -5.42 39.55 -7.81
N SER A 651 -6.13 39.78 -8.91
CA SER A 651 -6.02 41.02 -9.69
C SER A 651 -6.41 42.24 -8.85
N GLU A 652 -7.53 42.18 -8.12
CA GLU A 652 -7.96 43.21 -7.17
C GLU A 652 -6.88 43.50 -6.13
N TYR A 653 -6.35 42.46 -5.49
CA TYR A 653 -5.28 42.61 -4.50
C TYR A 653 -4.04 43.29 -5.11
N PHE A 654 -3.53 42.79 -6.24
CA PHE A 654 -2.32 43.34 -6.85
C PHE A 654 -2.51 44.75 -7.42
N LYS A 655 -3.73 45.12 -7.84
CA LYS A 655 -4.09 46.50 -8.19
C LYS A 655 -4.14 47.40 -6.97
N SER A 656 -4.66 46.92 -5.83
CA SER A 656 -4.79 47.71 -4.61
C SER A 656 -3.45 48.15 -4.00
N ILE A 657 -2.38 47.36 -4.20
CA ILE A 657 -1.02 47.68 -3.73
C ILE A 657 -0.18 48.46 -4.76
N ARG A 658 -0.74 48.74 -5.95
CA ARG A 658 -0.09 49.57 -7.00
C ARG A 658 -0.41 51.05 -6.81
N ASN A 659 -1.57 51.35 -6.25
CA ASN A 659 -1.97 52.67 -5.78
C ASN A 659 -1.44 52.90 -4.36
#